data_AF-A0A8K0R729-F1
#
_entry.id   AF-A0A8K0R729-F1
#
_cell.length_a   1.000
_cell.length_b   1.000
_cell.length_c   1.000
_cell.angle_alpha   90.00
_cell.angle_beta   90.00
_cell.angle_gamma   90.00
#
_symmetry.space_group_name_H-M   'P 1'
#
loop_
_entity.id
_entity.type
_entity.pdbx_description
1 polymer ?
#
loop_
_entity_poly.entity_id
_entity_poly.type
_entity_poly.pdbx_seq_one_letter_code
_entity_poly.pdbx_strand_id
1 'polypeptide(L)'
;MRLRLPLLALLATVAPPPHVSASTSTEQEEFAHVHWDDDNWVLSTRELDQGHYQSRLSLANGYFGISVAAAGPFFEVDEQRGGQGISGWPLFSRRQTFATIAGFWNNEQKTNGSNYPWLEQYGWDSVIAAIPHWSGLLVEANGELLDASVDSAHVSGFETSLDVKAGIASWKYMWKPGGEGDGTIDVDYQMFVHKLHVNQAAVRLRLTASRDMDVKVFDVLGGDCAVRSEFVKKRFEMDTPTIWTAVRPGNISNITAYVYSTLAADEWADLETRSKVEEGRFGTNDSTIAQSIKVHLTASKPHEIKKFVGIASTDAFPDPQDIAKAASISGVTTGYYGLLKSHIQEWATILAPETVDSYRLPNGSLPSDPSVRELHILAHTNPFYLLSHMVGPNAIAAAGNNTRLNVNSIPVCGLGADCYGGLIFWDADVWMAPGIQVSHPQHAQNIINYRVDRYEQAKRNVETAFTSSKNQSDRFTPGGAVFPWTSGRWGNCTGTGACFDYEYHLNGDISLAFNNHLIITGDADYFNDTLLPISNAVAHFFGQVLEFNATSGHYELWNATDPDEYANQVNNAGYTTALIQRHLTETNEFNAWFDRPQNASWDEMAGNMRLPINDNAGIIVEYTGMNGSVEVKQADVVLVDDLLHYPNPYSLANLDYYAAKQSLDGPAMTYSSFAVVANEVSPSGCSSYTYDLYSSSPYARAPWYQYSEQLLDDPAENGGTHPAFPFLTGMGGTNRVAIFGYLGLGLYYESLDIDPSLPPQIEYLDYRTFYYMGHGINATSNSTHTTLARLPRDKYTLPSANSTYFTKPIPVTIGTRSKRNNDTYYLHYDKPLIIPNRPMGQTLTVAGNILQCGALLSPPQRNRPGQFPLAAIDGAASTKWQPQFSNMTSYITVDLGTSTIYPVAAIMLDWSSQPPSHFSVSFSNNSLPPFSPSAKDVRIVAAGEVSISAPWDPVSAYEIKTYVGNQTNVTLDEVVWSGRYAHLGIKGNLYAEGRKQGATVAEWNLIREGRDLSLRRVETSSAAPRALRFVFFQASQLPQ
;
A
#
# COMPACT_ATOMS: atom_id res chain seq x y z
N MET A 1 -62.32 -55.23 2.65
CA MET A 1 -61.77 -56.59 2.64
C MET A 1 -60.25 -56.49 2.50
N ARG A 2 -59.51 -56.85 3.57
CA ARG A 2 -58.09 -57.26 3.65
C ARG A 2 -56.98 -56.52 2.84
N LEU A 3 -56.07 -55.89 3.60
CA LEU A 3 -54.60 -56.09 3.63
C LEU A 3 -53.78 -56.20 2.30
N ARG A 4 -52.85 -55.27 2.06
CA ARG A 4 -51.36 -55.44 2.15
C ARG A 4 -50.55 -54.26 1.54
N LEU A 5 -49.56 -53.84 2.33
CA LEU A 5 -48.25 -53.18 2.13
C LEU A 5 -47.90 -52.25 0.92
N PRO A 6 -47.05 -51.21 1.16
CA PRO A 6 -46.54 -50.28 0.15
C PRO A 6 -45.22 -50.76 -0.49
N LEU A 7 -44.96 -50.32 -1.73
CA LEU A 7 -43.63 -50.36 -2.35
C LEU A 7 -43.25 -48.93 -2.75
N LEU A 8 -42.18 -48.41 -2.12
CA LEU A 8 -41.49 -47.18 -2.52
C LEU A 8 -40.90 -47.36 -3.93
N ALA A 9 -41.15 -46.39 -4.81
CA ALA A 9 -40.37 -46.20 -6.02
C ALA A 9 -39.35 -45.07 -5.78
N LEU A 10 -38.06 -45.44 -5.76
CA LEU A 10 -36.94 -44.50 -5.76
C LEU A 10 -36.83 -43.88 -7.16
N LEU A 11 -37.11 -42.58 -7.28
CA LEU A 11 -36.66 -41.75 -8.40
C LEU A 11 -35.33 -41.12 -7.98
N ALA A 12 -34.24 -41.59 -8.59
CA ALA A 12 -32.90 -41.04 -8.40
C ALA A 12 -32.82 -39.65 -9.05
N THR A 13 -32.89 -38.61 -8.24
CA THR A 13 -32.46 -37.25 -8.60
C THR A 13 -30.94 -37.24 -8.68
N VAL A 14 -30.39 -36.92 -9.85
CA VAL A 14 -28.97 -36.61 -10.04
C VAL A 14 -28.67 -35.35 -9.21
N ALA A 15 -28.00 -35.52 -8.08
CA ALA A 15 -27.43 -34.42 -7.34
C ALA A 15 -26.24 -33.85 -8.15
N PRO A 16 -26.09 -32.52 -8.26
CA PRO A 16 -24.83 -31.95 -8.74
C PRO A 16 -23.69 -32.38 -7.78
N PRO A 17 -22.45 -32.55 -8.27
CA PRO A 17 -21.35 -32.95 -7.43
C PRO A 17 -21.17 -31.92 -6.31
N PRO A 18 -20.79 -32.34 -5.09
CA PRO A 18 -20.55 -31.41 -4.00
C PRO A 18 -19.46 -30.43 -4.44
N HIS A 19 -19.75 -29.14 -4.34
CA HIS A 19 -18.74 -28.09 -4.40
C HIS A 19 -17.60 -28.48 -3.45
N VAL A 20 -16.42 -28.76 -4.02
CA VAL A 20 -15.20 -28.96 -3.24
C VAL A 20 -14.92 -27.63 -2.56
N SER A 21 -15.09 -27.60 -1.24
CA SER A 21 -14.70 -26.49 -0.39
C SER A 21 -13.21 -26.21 -0.60
N ALA A 22 -12.90 -25.01 -1.08
CA ALA A 22 -11.55 -24.50 -1.20
C ALA A 22 -10.88 -24.49 0.19
N SER A 23 -9.72 -25.12 0.31
CA SER A 23 -8.79 -24.84 1.42
C SER A 23 -7.99 -23.61 1.00
N THR A 24 -8.46 -22.47 1.45
CA THR A 24 -7.91 -21.13 1.30
C THR A 24 -6.74 -20.94 2.25
N SER A 25 -5.77 -20.10 1.89
CA SER A 25 -4.77 -19.64 2.86
C SER A 25 -5.48 -18.86 4.00
N THR A 26 -4.83 -18.67 5.15
CA THR A 26 -5.44 -17.95 6.29
C THR A 26 -5.96 -16.57 5.89
N GLU A 27 -5.26 -15.91 4.96
CA GLU A 27 -5.62 -14.60 4.41
C GLU A 27 -6.97 -14.66 3.69
N GLN A 28 -7.18 -15.66 2.82
CA GLN A 28 -8.44 -15.81 2.09
C GLN A 28 -9.61 -16.28 2.99
N GLU A 29 -9.34 -16.99 4.08
CA GLU A 29 -10.35 -17.34 5.08
C GLU A 29 -10.89 -16.09 5.81
N GLU A 30 -10.04 -15.10 6.09
CA GLU A 30 -10.45 -13.83 6.74
C GLU A 30 -11.53 -13.09 5.93
N PHE A 31 -11.52 -13.24 4.60
CA PHE A 31 -12.50 -12.63 3.69
C PHE A 31 -13.71 -13.52 3.40
N ALA A 32 -13.88 -14.67 4.06
CA ALA A 32 -14.96 -15.62 3.77
C ALA A 32 -16.38 -15.03 3.92
N HIS A 33 -16.52 -13.99 4.74
CA HIS A 33 -17.79 -13.28 4.98
C HIS A 33 -17.88 -11.93 4.26
N VAL A 34 -16.86 -11.57 3.47
CA VAL A 34 -16.80 -10.33 2.70
C VAL A 34 -17.33 -10.57 1.29
N HIS A 35 -18.20 -9.68 0.84
CA HIS A 35 -18.77 -9.70 -0.49
C HIS A 35 -18.43 -8.42 -1.25
N TRP A 36 -17.92 -8.59 -2.48
CA TRP A 36 -17.67 -7.53 -3.44
C TRP A 36 -18.77 -7.50 -4.51
N ASP A 37 -19.50 -6.39 -4.58
CA ASP A 37 -20.35 -6.03 -5.72
C ASP A 37 -19.53 -5.26 -6.74
N ASP A 38 -19.17 -5.96 -7.81
CA ASP A 38 -18.25 -5.49 -8.84
C ASP A 38 -18.79 -4.39 -9.75
N ASP A 39 -20.12 -4.30 -9.90
CA ASP A 39 -20.73 -3.31 -10.78
C ASP A 39 -20.94 -1.97 -10.06
N ASN A 40 -21.13 -2.03 -8.75
CA ASN A 40 -21.35 -0.85 -7.89
C ASN A 40 -20.11 -0.48 -7.05
N TRP A 41 -19.08 -1.33 -7.01
CA TRP A 41 -17.89 -1.21 -6.16
C TRP A 41 -18.21 -1.12 -4.67
N VAL A 42 -19.05 -2.04 -4.20
CA VAL A 42 -19.48 -2.10 -2.81
C VAL A 42 -18.86 -3.30 -2.12
N LEU A 43 -18.11 -3.05 -1.04
CA LEU A 43 -17.72 -4.06 -0.08
C LEU A 43 -18.82 -4.20 0.97
N SER A 44 -19.14 -5.43 1.35
CA SER A 44 -20.08 -5.70 2.44
C SER A 44 -19.68 -6.91 3.26
N THR A 45 -20.04 -6.93 4.54
CA THR A 45 -19.90 -8.11 5.40
C THR A 45 -21.13 -8.27 6.29
N ARG A 46 -21.39 -9.51 6.69
CA ARG A 46 -22.45 -9.87 7.65
C ARG A 46 -21.90 -10.30 9.01
N GLU A 47 -20.59 -10.20 9.18
CA GLU A 47 -19.92 -10.49 10.43
C GLU A 47 -19.79 -9.21 11.25
N LEU A 48 -20.34 -9.23 12.46
CA LEU A 48 -20.19 -8.16 13.44
C LEU A 48 -18.97 -8.47 14.31
N ASP A 49 -17.86 -7.78 14.04
CA ASP A 49 -16.62 -7.90 14.81
C ASP A 49 -16.36 -6.60 15.59
N GLN A 50 -16.69 -6.58 16.88
CA GLN A 50 -16.57 -5.39 17.74
C GLN A 50 -15.25 -5.39 18.52
N GLY A 51 -14.71 -4.21 18.78
CA GLY A 51 -13.54 -4.03 19.65
C GLY A 51 -12.21 -4.46 19.02
N HIS A 52 -12.16 -4.64 17.70
CA HIS A 52 -10.94 -4.96 16.95
C HIS A 52 -10.72 -3.96 15.82
N TYR A 53 -9.53 -3.37 15.74
CA TYR A 53 -9.26 -2.27 14.83
C TYR A 53 -9.35 -2.66 13.35
N GLN A 54 -9.13 -3.94 13.02
CA GLN A 54 -9.18 -4.47 11.67
C GLN A 54 -10.58 -4.28 11.05
N SER A 55 -11.62 -4.40 11.88
CA SER A 55 -13.02 -4.25 11.49
C SER A 55 -13.46 -2.79 11.27
N ARG A 56 -12.68 -1.81 11.74
CA ARG A 56 -13.06 -0.40 11.71
C ARG A 56 -13.08 0.15 10.31
N LEU A 57 -14.10 0.94 10.03
CA LEU A 57 -14.21 1.68 8.77
C LEU A 57 -13.63 3.09 8.94
N SER A 58 -12.82 3.53 7.98
CA SER A 58 -12.25 4.89 7.92
C SER A 58 -12.79 5.67 6.71
N LEU A 59 -13.16 6.94 6.91
CA LEU A 59 -13.54 7.88 5.84
C LEU A 59 -12.83 9.23 6.02
N ALA A 60 -12.50 9.88 4.92
CA ALA A 60 -11.93 11.22 4.89
C ALA A 60 -12.27 11.96 3.57
N ASN A 61 -12.02 13.27 3.53
CA ASN A 61 -12.13 14.08 2.31
C ASN A 61 -10.86 14.89 1.97
N GLY A 62 -9.75 14.62 2.65
CA GLY A 62 -8.48 15.33 2.55
C GLY A 62 -8.34 16.50 3.53
N TYR A 63 -9.45 17.04 4.05
CA TYR A 63 -9.40 18.08 5.09
C TYR A 63 -9.61 17.50 6.49
N PHE A 64 -10.58 16.61 6.68
CA PHE A 64 -10.79 15.89 7.94
C PHE A 64 -11.19 14.44 7.69
N GLY A 65 -11.04 13.62 8.72
CA GLY A 65 -11.36 12.19 8.66
C GLY A 65 -11.85 11.64 10.00
N ILE A 66 -12.32 10.40 9.94
CA ILE A 66 -12.82 9.64 11.10
C ILE A 66 -12.68 8.14 10.85
N SER A 67 -12.39 7.38 11.91
CA SER A 67 -12.71 5.94 11.97
C SER A 67 -13.90 5.66 12.89
N VAL A 68 -14.64 4.61 12.59
CA VAL A 68 -15.87 4.23 13.30
C VAL A 68 -15.93 2.72 13.56
N ALA A 69 -16.71 2.34 14.57
CA ALA A 69 -16.92 0.96 15.00
C ALA A 69 -17.57 0.07 13.92
N ALA A 70 -17.42 -1.25 14.05
CA ALA A 70 -18.11 -2.20 13.19
C ALA A 70 -19.64 -2.14 13.35
N ALA A 71 -20.14 -1.90 14.57
CA ALA A 71 -21.58 -1.88 14.87
C ALA A 71 -22.33 -0.63 14.36
N GLY A 72 -21.62 0.42 13.92
CA GLY A 72 -22.23 1.68 13.51
C GLY A 72 -21.28 2.87 13.56
N PRO A 73 -21.79 4.10 13.34
CA PRO A 73 -21.01 5.33 13.33
C PRO A 73 -20.62 5.78 14.76
N PHE A 74 -20.08 4.87 15.56
CA PHE A 74 -19.83 5.04 16.99
C PHE A 74 -18.33 5.16 17.29
N PHE A 75 -18.05 5.77 18.45
CA PHE A 75 -16.72 5.74 19.05
C PHE A 75 -16.48 4.35 19.68
N GLU A 76 -15.30 3.81 19.49
CA GLU A 76 -14.91 2.49 19.98
C GLU A 76 -13.46 2.50 20.48
N VAL A 77 -13.17 1.64 21.44
CA VAL A 77 -11.84 1.36 21.97
C VAL A 77 -11.58 -0.13 21.77
N ASP A 78 -10.36 -0.50 21.38
CA ASP A 78 -10.03 -1.92 21.17
C ASP A 78 -9.96 -2.70 22.47
N GLU A 79 -10.35 -3.97 22.40
CA GLU A 79 -10.09 -4.94 23.45
C GLU A 79 -8.59 -5.20 23.58
N GLN A 80 -8.12 -5.37 24.82
CA GLN A 80 -6.74 -5.76 25.07
C GLN A 80 -6.59 -7.27 24.89
N ARG A 81 -6.19 -7.71 23.70
CA ARG A 81 -5.81 -9.11 23.39
C ARG A 81 -4.38 -9.14 22.85
N GLY A 82 -3.51 -9.94 23.47
CA GLY A 82 -2.14 -10.16 22.96
C GLY A 82 -1.29 -8.90 22.75
N GLY A 83 -1.55 -7.80 23.47
CA GLY A 83 -0.84 -6.53 23.27
C GLY A 83 -1.32 -5.69 22.06
N GLN A 84 -2.35 -6.13 21.33
CA GLN A 84 -2.84 -5.43 20.13
C GLN A 84 -3.65 -4.15 20.43
N GLY A 85 -4.03 -3.90 21.68
CA GLY A 85 -4.79 -2.71 22.09
C GLY A 85 -3.96 -1.41 22.21
N ILE A 86 -2.75 -1.39 21.67
CA ILE A 86 -1.83 -0.25 21.66
C ILE A 86 -1.42 0.07 20.22
N SER A 87 -1.36 1.37 19.88
CA SER A 87 -0.87 1.87 18.59
C SER A 87 0.66 1.79 18.50
N GLY A 88 1.20 1.79 17.29
CA GLY A 88 2.64 1.74 17.05
C GLY A 88 3.43 2.98 17.50
N TRP A 89 4.71 2.96 17.16
CA TRP A 89 5.62 4.10 17.31
C TRP A 89 5.05 5.38 16.64
N PRO A 90 5.32 6.59 17.14
CA PRO A 90 6.10 6.93 18.35
C PRO A 90 5.22 7.06 19.60
N LEU A 91 3.91 6.83 19.49
CA LEU A 91 2.95 7.21 20.54
C LEU A 91 2.73 6.11 21.57
N PHE A 92 2.65 4.84 21.16
CA PHE A 92 2.26 3.73 22.05
C PHE A 92 0.97 4.05 22.86
N SER A 93 0.04 4.74 22.21
CA SER A 93 -1.26 5.15 22.77
C SER A 93 -2.25 3.99 22.77
N ARG A 94 -3.28 4.07 23.60
CA ARG A 94 -4.43 3.16 23.51
C ARG A 94 -5.04 3.22 22.11
N ARG A 95 -5.28 2.07 21.49
CA ARG A 95 -5.92 2.00 20.18
C ARG A 95 -7.43 2.23 20.31
N GLN A 96 -7.95 3.16 19.51
CA GLN A 96 -9.34 3.61 19.54
C GLN A 96 -9.72 4.24 18.19
N THR A 97 -11.01 4.43 17.95
CA THR A 97 -11.46 5.29 16.84
C THR A 97 -10.89 6.69 16.99
N PHE A 98 -10.54 7.29 15.85
CA PHE A 98 -9.80 8.55 15.80
C PHE A 98 -10.40 9.46 14.73
N ALA A 99 -10.48 10.76 15.04
CA ALA A 99 -10.93 11.80 14.13
C ALA A 99 -9.99 13.00 14.24
N THR A 100 -9.56 13.53 13.10
CA THR A 100 -8.65 14.68 13.06
C THR A 100 -8.92 15.58 11.84
N ILE A 101 -8.20 16.69 11.80
CA ILE A 101 -8.13 17.63 10.69
C ILE A 101 -6.69 17.61 10.17
N ALA A 102 -6.49 17.57 8.85
CA ALA A 102 -5.18 17.68 8.24
C ALA A 102 -4.47 18.96 8.73
N GLY A 103 -3.24 18.83 9.22
CA GLY A 103 -2.49 19.97 9.77
C GLY A 103 -2.71 20.24 11.27
N PHE A 104 -3.61 19.51 11.96
CA PHE A 104 -3.95 19.76 13.36
C PHE A 104 -3.01 19.03 14.33
N TRP A 105 -1.77 19.49 14.39
CA TRP A 105 -0.71 18.91 15.20
C TRP A 105 -0.58 19.62 16.55
N ASN A 106 -0.31 18.85 17.60
CA ASN A 106 0.13 19.40 18.87
C ASN A 106 1.64 19.66 18.88
N ASN A 107 2.16 20.03 20.05
CA ASN A 107 3.59 20.18 20.30
C ASN A 107 3.97 19.47 21.60
N GLU A 108 4.73 18.39 21.54
CA GLU A 108 5.13 17.59 22.69
C GLU A 108 6.63 17.65 22.89
N GLN A 109 7.07 17.96 24.12
CA GLN A 109 8.49 17.94 24.45
C GLN A 109 9.13 16.57 24.24
N LYS A 110 8.35 15.51 24.45
CA LYS A 110 8.79 14.14 24.34
C LYS A 110 7.62 13.23 24.00
N THR A 111 7.80 12.43 22.96
CA THR A 111 6.96 11.27 22.61
C THR A 111 7.40 10.03 23.39
N ASN A 112 6.56 8.99 23.44
CA ASN A 112 6.90 7.74 24.13
C ASN A 112 8.03 6.96 23.43
N GLY A 113 8.15 7.08 22.11
CA GLY A 113 9.27 6.59 21.30
C GLY A 113 9.98 7.73 20.57
N SER A 114 11.30 7.61 20.38
CA SER A 114 12.13 8.59 19.67
C SER A 114 13.30 7.87 18.99
N ASN A 115 13.73 8.38 17.84
CA ASN A 115 14.88 7.84 17.10
C ASN A 115 16.19 8.36 17.73
N TYR A 116 16.20 9.63 18.13
CA TYR A 116 17.34 10.30 18.73
C TYR A 116 16.93 11.08 19.99
N PRO A 117 16.77 10.40 21.15
CA PRO A 117 16.30 11.03 22.39
C PRO A 117 17.13 12.24 22.86
N TRP A 118 18.40 12.31 22.51
CA TRP A 118 19.26 13.44 22.89
C TRP A 118 18.91 14.74 22.17
N LEU A 119 18.19 14.69 21.03
CA LEU A 119 17.72 15.87 20.31
C LEU A 119 16.54 16.58 20.99
N GLU A 120 15.86 15.92 21.94
CA GLU A 120 14.72 16.48 22.72
C GLU A 120 15.08 17.79 23.44
N GLN A 121 16.37 18.07 23.67
CA GLN A 121 16.83 19.32 24.29
C GLN A 121 16.83 20.53 23.33
N TYR A 122 16.74 20.31 22.02
CA TYR A 122 16.87 21.34 20.98
C TYR A 122 15.55 21.65 20.27
N GLY A 123 14.51 20.89 20.52
CA GLY A 123 13.21 21.06 19.89
C GLY A 123 12.20 20.05 20.41
N TRP A 124 10.93 20.34 20.15
CA TRP A 124 9.80 19.48 20.52
C TRP A 124 9.24 18.83 19.26
N ASP A 125 8.69 17.62 19.41
CA ASP A 125 8.03 16.88 18.35
C ASP A 125 6.61 17.40 18.13
N SER A 126 6.12 17.33 16.89
CA SER A 126 4.71 17.59 16.59
C SER A 126 4.02 16.29 16.25
N VAL A 127 2.97 15.91 16.97
CA VAL A 127 2.16 14.73 16.64
C VAL A 127 0.71 15.11 16.40
N ILE A 128 0.02 14.35 15.56
CA ILE A 128 -1.34 14.70 15.13
C ILE A 128 -2.28 14.69 16.33
N ALA A 129 -3.01 15.77 16.54
CA ALA A 129 -3.99 15.90 17.61
C ALA A 129 -5.38 15.53 17.08
N ALA A 130 -6.26 15.05 17.95
CA ALA A 130 -7.62 14.69 17.56
C ALA A 130 -8.64 15.77 17.90
N ILE A 131 -9.77 15.68 17.22
CA ILE A 131 -11.00 16.39 17.55
C ILE A 131 -12.02 15.42 18.17
N PRO A 132 -13.08 15.93 18.82
CA PRO A 132 -14.15 15.08 19.34
C PRO A 132 -14.78 14.22 18.23
N HIS A 133 -15.10 12.96 18.56
CA HIS A 133 -15.73 12.03 17.64
C HIS A 133 -17.10 12.57 17.26
N TRP A 134 -17.30 12.79 15.96
CA TRP A 134 -18.37 13.67 15.51
C TRP A 134 -19.56 12.92 14.92
N SER A 135 -19.50 11.61 14.67
CA SER A 135 -20.56 10.90 13.93
C SER A 135 -21.65 10.28 14.81
N GLY A 136 -21.48 10.25 16.14
CA GLY A 136 -22.39 9.57 17.06
C GLY A 136 -23.85 10.02 16.99
N LEU A 137 -24.74 9.08 16.61
CA LEU A 137 -26.19 9.12 16.78
C LEU A 137 -26.65 7.85 17.51
N LEU A 138 -26.74 7.90 18.85
CA LEU A 138 -27.01 6.73 19.68
C LEU A 138 -28.50 6.61 20.01
N VAL A 139 -29.01 5.40 20.15
CA VAL A 139 -30.44 5.14 20.43
C VAL A 139 -30.59 4.42 21.76
N GLU A 140 -31.40 4.95 22.67
CA GLU A 140 -31.77 4.28 23.91
C GLU A 140 -33.23 3.81 23.85
N ALA A 141 -33.44 2.53 24.14
CA ALA A 141 -34.74 1.89 24.21
C ALA A 141 -34.69 0.79 25.28
N ASN A 142 -35.75 0.65 26.08
CA ASN A 142 -35.86 -0.36 27.15
C ASN A 142 -34.66 -0.44 28.11
N GLY A 143 -33.96 0.68 28.35
CA GLY A 143 -32.81 0.74 29.26
C GLY A 143 -31.48 0.25 28.64
N GLU A 144 -31.48 -0.17 27.38
CA GLU A 144 -30.26 -0.46 26.62
C GLU A 144 -29.92 0.71 25.68
N LEU A 145 -28.63 0.99 25.54
CA LEU A 145 -28.08 1.98 24.61
C LEU A 145 -27.44 1.26 23.43
N LEU A 146 -27.85 1.62 22.22
CA LEU A 146 -27.22 1.17 20.99
C LEU A 146 -25.97 2.02 20.71
N ASP A 147 -24.81 1.43 20.96
CA ASP A 147 -23.47 1.99 20.70
C ASP A 147 -22.49 0.90 20.21
N ALA A 148 -21.19 1.21 20.20
CA ALA A 148 -20.15 0.26 19.78
C ALA A 148 -20.04 -1.00 20.64
N SER A 149 -20.63 -1.01 21.83
CA SER A 149 -20.60 -2.12 22.80
C SER A 149 -21.92 -2.87 22.91
N VAL A 150 -22.86 -2.63 21.98
CA VAL A 150 -24.14 -3.36 21.92
C VAL A 150 -23.91 -4.87 22.02
N ASP A 151 -24.74 -5.56 22.79
CA ASP A 151 -24.65 -7.00 22.90
C ASP A 151 -24.98 -7.64 21.54
N SER A 152 -23.99 -8.33 20.97
CA SER A 152 -24.13 -9.04 19.70
C SER A 152 -25.32 -10.01 19.67
N ALA A 153 -25.74 -10.57 20.82
CA ALA A 153 -26.91 -11.44 20.91
C ALA A 153 -28.25 -10.69 20.70
N HIS A 154 -28.24 -9.37 20.85
CA HIS A 154 -29.39 -8.50 20.62
C HIS A 154 -29.45 -7.97 19.17
N VAL A 155 -28.45 -8.28 18.35
CA VAL A 155 -28.35 -7.87 16.95
C VAL A 155 -28.56 -9.08 16.04
N SER A 156 -29.38 -8.93 15.01
CA SER A 156 -29.62 -9.98 14.01
C SER A 156 -29.75 -9.41 12.61
N GLY A 157 -29.47 -10.22 11.60
CA GLY A 157 -29.49 -9.77 10.20
C GLY A 157 -28.52 -8.63 9.92
N PHE A 158 -27.36 -8.64 10.60
CA PHE A 158 -26.32 -7.63 10.45
C PHE A 158 -25.72 -7.62 9.05
N GLU A 159 -25.60 -6.42 8.49
CA GLU A 159 -24.89 -6.13 7.27
C GLU A 159 -24.28 -4.73 7.38
N THR A 160 -22.97 -4.61 7.13
CA THR A 160 -22.30 -3.32 6.96
C THR A 160 -21.65 -3.27 5.60
N SER A 161 -21.59 -2.08 4.99
CA SER A 161 -21.06 -1.90 3.65
C SER A 161 -20.31 -0.60 3.46
N LEU A 162 -19.30 -0.62 2.57
CA LEU A 162 -18.56 0.53 2.06
C LEU A 162 -18.76 0.60 0.55
N ASP A 163 -19.45 1.65 0.09
CA ASP A 163 -19.49 2.03 -1.33
C ASP A 163 -18.20 2.79 -1.65
N VAL A 164 -17.24 2.11 -2.27
CA VAL A 164 -15.91 2.64 -2.60
C VAL A 164 -16.02 3.70 -3.71
N LYS A 165 -16.98 3.53 -4.63
CA LYS A 165 -17.22 4.45 -5.74
C LYS A 165 -17.75 5.80 -5.29
N ALA A 166 -18.49 5.82 -4.18
CA ALA A 166 -19.14 7.01 -3.67
C ALA A 166 -18.65 7.46 -2.28
N GLY A 167 -17.77 6.71 -1.62
CA GLY A 167 -17.27 7.03 -0.27
C GLY A 167 -18.34 7.03 0.82
N ILE A 168 -19.28 6.07 0.77
CA ILE A 168 -20.42 5.99 1.69
C ILE A 168 -20.31 4.73 2.54
N ALA A 169 -20.42 4.88 3.86
CA ALA A 169 -20.53 3.76 4.80
C ALA A 169 -21.98 3.55 5.24
N SER A 170 -22.41 2.31 5.35
CA SER A 170 -23.76 1.94 5.78
C SER A 170 -23.78 0.77 6.75
N TRP A 171 -24.78 0.73 7.63
CA TRP A 171 -25.04 -0.38 8.55
C TRP A 171 -26.53 -0.66 8.59
N LYS A 172 -26.90 -1.93 8.51
CA LYS A 172 -28.27 -2.38 8.60
C LYS A 172 -28.36 -3.61 9.50
N TYR A 173 -29.28 -3.57 10.47
CA TYR A 173 -29.53 -4.72 11.34
C TYR A 173 -30.85 -4.57 12.09
N MET A 174 -31.35 -5.70 12.57
CA MET A 174 -32.45 -5.76 13.53
C MET A 174 -31.86 -5.77 14.94
N TRP A 175 -32.15 -4.73 15.72
CA TRP A 175 -31.80 -4.65 17.13
C TRP A 175 -33.01 -4.98 18.02
N LYS A 176 -32.77 -5.72 19.10
CA LYS A 176 -33.76 -6.06 20.11
C LYS A 176 -33.40 -5.41 21.46
N PRO A 177 -33.92 -4.20 21.75
CA PRO A 177 -33.52 -3.44 22.93
C PRO A 177 -33.86 -4.15 24.24
N GLY A 178 -32.84 -4.40 25.06
CA GLY A 178 -32.90 -5.08 26.36
C GLY A 178 -32.92 -6.61 26.26
N GLY A 179 -32.81 -7.21 25.08
CA GLY A 179 -32.78 -8.67 24.84
C GLY A 179 -34.11 -9.42 25.08
N GLU A 180 -35.00 -8.87 25.88
CA GLU A 180 -36.27 -9.47 26.29
C GLU A 180 -37.50 -8.75 25.65
N GLY A 181 -38.63 -9.47 25.51
CA GLY A 181 -39.87 -8.95 24.91
C GLY A 181 -40.00 -9.09 23.39
N ASP A 182 -41.07 -8.52 22.82
CA ASP A 182 -41.48 -8.70 21.40
C ASP A 182 -41.17 -7.47 20.51
N GLY A 183 -40.59 -6.41 21.07
CA GLY A 183 -40.25 -5.19 20.34
C GLY A 183 -38.86 -5.29 19.69
N THR A 184 -38.78 -5.05 18.38
CA THR A 184 -37.53 -4.97 17.63
C THR A 184 -37.50 -3.69 16.81
N ILE A 185 -36.30 -3.22 16.47
CA ILE A 185 -36.08 -2.04 15.66
C ILE A 185 -35.17 -2.42 14.49
N ASP A 186 -35.64 -2.24 13.25
CA ASP A 186 -34.78 -2.22 12.07
C ASP A 186 -34.02 -0.89 12.08
N VAL A 187 -32.70 -1.00 12.23
CA VAL A 187 -31.75 0.11 12.31
C VAL A 187 -31.02 0.18 10.97
N ASP A 188 -31.05 1.37 10.35
CA ASP A 188 -30.32 1.67 9.14
C ASP A 188 -29.55 2.99 9.28
N TYR A 189 -28.23 2.89 9.38
CA TYR A 189 -27.30 4.01 9.37
C TYR A 189 -26.67 4.19 7.99
N GLN A 190 -26.47 5.44 7.58
CA GLN A 190 -25.63 5.80 6.45
C GLN A 190 -24.82 7.06 6.78
N MET A 191 -23.53 7.10 6.42
CA MET A 191 -22.68 8.28 6.63
C MET A 191 -21.70 8.52 5.48
N PHE A 192 -21.29 9.78 5.33
CA PHE A 192 -20.22 10.19 4.41
C PHE A 192 -19.51 11.46 4.89
N VAL A 193 -18.23 11.60 4.50
CA VAL A 193 -17.44 12.83 4.66
C VAL A 193 -17.44 13.55 3.31
N HIS A 194 -18.01 14.75 3.24
CA HIS A 194 -18.34 15.35 1.95
C HIS A 194 -17.08 15.72 1.15
N LYS A 195 -16.92 15.09 -0.02
CA LYS A 195 -15.74 15.23 -0.89
C LYS A 195 -15.56 16.63 -1.51
N LEU A 196 -16.64 17.27 -1.98
CA LEU A 196 -16.61 18.64 -2.55
C LEU A 196 -16.58 19.74 -1.47
N HIS A 197 -17.52 19.72 -0.53
CA HIS A 197 -17.62 20.71 0.54
C HIS A 197 -16.79 20.25 1.74
N VAL A 198 -15.51 20.62 1.75
CA VAL A 198 -14.50 20.09 2.67
C VAL A 198 -14.83 20.22 4.16
N ASN A 199 -15.70 21.15 4.55
CA ASN A 199 -16.10 21.38 5.94
C ASN A 199 -17.34 20.57 6.39
N GLN A 200 -17.94 19.75 5.52
CA GLN A 200 -19.22 19.07 5.78
C GLN A 200 -19.09 17.55 5.89
N ALA A 201 -19.86 16.96 6.79
CA ALA A 201 -20.18 15.53 6.81
C ALA A 201 -21.65 15.33 7.24
N ALA A 202 -22.21 14.15 6.99
CA ALA A 202 -23.57 13.84 7.39
C ALA A 202 -23.73 12.39 7.85
N VAL A 203 -24.66 12.18 8.78
CA VAL A 203 -25.08 10.86 9.26
C VAL A 203 -26.60 10.80 9.21
N ARG A 204 -27.17 9.76 8.61
CA ARG A 204 -28.60 9.46 8.63
C ARG A 204 -28.83 8.22 9.45
N LEU A 205 -29.73 8.32 10.42
CA LEU A 205 -30.30 7.21 11.16
C LEU A 205 -31.76 7.02 10.74
N ARG A 206 -32.13 5.81 10.31
CA ARG A 206 -33.51 5.42 10.04
C ARG A 206 -33.90 4.27 10.96
N LEU A 207 -35.00 4.44 11.69
CA LEU A 207 -35.53 3.44 12.63
C LEU A 207 -36.93 2.99 12.20
N THR A 208 -37.16 1.68 12.17
CA THR A 208 -38.48 1.09 11.93
C THR A 208 -38.80 0.07 13.01
N ALA A 209 -39.70 0.41 13.94
CA ALA A 209 -40.06 -0.47 15.05
C ALA A 209 -41.14 -1.49 14.65
N SER A 210 -41.10 -2.70 15.22
CA SER A 210 -42.12 -3.73 15.02
C SER A 210 -43.46 -3.41 15.69
N ARG A 211 -43.46 -2.48 16.64
CA ARG A 211 -44.60 -2.01 17.42
C ARG A 211 -44.38 -0.56 17.85
N ASP A 212 -45.43 0.10 18.30
CA ASP A 212 -45.32 1.43 18.87
C ASP A 212 -44.39 1.40 20.10
N MET A 213 -43.41 2.31 20.12
CA MET A 213 -42.48 2.47 21.23
C MET A 213 -41.84 3.86 21.25
N ASP A 214 -41.54 4.35 22.45
CA ASP A 214 -40.76 5.58 22.63
C ASP A 214 -39.28 5.24 22.74
N VAL A 215 -38.47 5.95 21.97
CA VAL A 215 -37.02 5.87 22.03
C VAL A 215 -36.43 7.25 22.31
N LYS A 216 -35.21 7.26 22.82
CA LYS A 216 -34.44 8.49 22.99
C LYS A 216 -33.23 8.45 22.09
N VAL A 217 -33.08 9.45 21.23
CA VAL A 217 -31.93 9.56 20.32
C VAL A 217 -30.99 10.64 20.82
N PHE A 218 -29.70 10.30 20.87
CA PHE A 218 -28.63 11.17 21.35
C PHE A 218 -27.73 11.57 20.19
N ASP A 219 -27.57 12.87 20.01
CA ASP A 219 -26.52 13.46 19.17
C ASP A 219 -25.32 13.79 20.07
N VAL A 220 -24.20 13.12 19.81
CA VAL A 220 -23.00 13.17 20.65
C VAL A 220 -21.81 13.68 19.84
N LEU A 221 -21.09 14.64 20.43
CA LEU A 221 -19.71 14.97 20.07
C LEU A 221 -18.81 14.44 21.20
N GLY A 222 -18.16 13.30 20.96
CA GLY A 222 -17.49 12.49 21.98
C GLY A 222 -16.04 12.94 22.23
N GLY A 223 -15.77 13.50 23.42
CA GLY A 223 -14.48 14.10 23.75
C GLY A 223 -13.35 13.09 23.99
N ASP A 224 -13.64 11.83 24.28
CA ASP A 224 -12.63 10.79 24.51
C ASP A 224 -11.74 10.53 23.27
N CYS A 225 -12.26 10.87 22.08
CA CYS A 225 -11.51 10.85 20.84
C CYS A 225 -10.49 11.99 20.74
N ALA A 226 -10.71 13.14 21.40
CA ALA A 226 -9.89 14.35 21.32
C ALA A 226 -8.56 14.23 22.10
N VAL A 227 -7.83 13.15 21.89
CA VAL A 227 -6.49 12.92 22.43
C VAL A 227 -5.53 14.01 21.92
N ARG A 228 -4.57 14.38 22.79
CA ARG A 228 -3.55 15.39 22.49
C ARG A 228 -4.12 16.78 22.17
N SER A 229 -5.36 17.02 22.57
CA SER A 229 -6.04 18.29 22.45
C SER A 229 -6.52 18.78 23.82
N GLU A 230 -6.53 20.10 23.98
CA GLU A 230 -7.08 20.78 25.14
C GLU A 230 -8.48 21.30 24.83
N PHE A 231 -9.38 21.19 25.79
CA PHE A 231 -10.72 21.74 25.69
C PHE A 231 -10.68 23.28 25.69
N VAL A 232 -11.47 23.91 24.82
CA VAL A 232 -11.59 25.38 24.75
C VAL A 232 -12.93 25.84 25.30
N LYS A 233 -14.02 25.42 24.68
CA LYS A 233 -15.40 25.78 25.05
C LYS A 233 -16.39 24.87 24.31
N LYS A 234 -17.61 24.73 24.84
CA LYS A 234 -18.72 24.01 24.21
C LYS A 234 -20.04 24.71 24.48
N ARG A 235 -21.06 24.45 23.66
CA ARG A 235 -22.38 25.04 23.86
C ARG A 235 -23.49 24.17 23.27
N PHE A 236 -24.58 24.10 24.02
CA PHE A 236 -25.90 23.69 23.56
C PHE A 236 -26.66 24.96 23.18
N GLU A 237 -26.98 25.14 21.90
CA GLU A 237 -27.80 26.28 21.48
C GLU A 237 -29.24 26.02 21.92
N MET A 238 -29.94 27.02 22.47
CA MET A 238 -31.31 26.84 22.98
C MET A 238 -32.35 26.89 21.84
N ASP A 239 -32.13 27.78 20.87
CA ASP A 239 -33.11 28.13 19.84
C ASP A 239 -32.96 27.30 18.56
N THR A 240 -31.89 26.50 18.45
CA THR A 240 -31.61 25.66 17.30
C THR A 240 -31.22 24.26 17.77
N PRO A 241 -31.47 23.20 16.97
CA PRO A 241 -31.11 21.83 17.31
C PRO A 241 -29.60 21.58 17.13
N THR A 242 -28.78 22.48 17.66
CA THR A 242 -27.33 22.54 17.44
C THR A 242 -26.58 22.41 18.75
N ILE A 243 -25.56 21.57 18.74
CA ILE A 243 -24.49 21.52 19.74
C ILE A 243 -23.16 21.75 19.06
N TRP A 244 -22.20 22.29 19.79
CA TRP A 244 -20.84 22.40 19.29
C TRP A 244 -19.83 22.38 20.42
N THR A 245 -18.62 21.98 20.08
CA THR A 245 -17.46 21.95 20.97
C THR A 245 -16.23 22.44 20.20
N ALA A 246 -15.28 23.01 20.94
CA ALA A 246 -14.05 23.54 20.41
C ALA A 246 -12.87 23.00 21.22
N VAL A 247 -11.84 22.59 20.49
CA VAL A 247 -10.59 22.08 21.04
C VAL A 247 -9.41 22.77 20.37
N ARG A 248 -8.25 22.76 21.03
CA ARG A 248 -6.98 23.19 20.45
C ARG A 248 -5.95 22.08 20.59
N PRO A 249 -4.98 21.96 19.68
CA PRO A 249 -3.89 21.03 19.87
C PRO A 249 -3.12 21.38 21.14
N GLY A 250 -2.66 20.39 21.88
CA GLY A 250 -1.88 20.59 23.11
C GLY A 250 -0.67 21.47 22.86
N ASN A 251 -0.40 22.40 23.80
CA ASN A 251 0.70 23.37 23.71
C ASN A 251 0.68 24.31 22.47
N ILE A 252 -0.44 24.41 21.74
CA ILE A 252 -0.63 25.34 20.62
C ILE A 252 -1.84 26.24 20.89
N SER A 253 -1.60 27.42 21.46
CA SER A 253 -2.67 28.30 21.95
C SER A 253 -3.40 29.12 20.87
N ASN A 254 -2.77 29.33 19.71
CA ASN A 254 -3.31 30.13 18.61
C ASN A 254 -4.11 29.31 17.59
N ILE A 255 -4.16 27.98 17.77
CA ILE A 255 -4.97 27.10 16.92
C ILE A 255 -6.24 26.69 17.65
N THR A 256 -7.37 26.68 16.97
CA THR A 256 -8.63 26.18 17.53
C THR A 256 -9.46 25.57 16.41
N ALA A 257 -9.94 24.35 16.66
CA ALA A 257 -10.91 23.65 15.83
C ALA A 257 -12.30 23.74 16.46
N TYR A 258 -13.31 23.91 15.61
CA TYR A 258 -14.72 23.90 15.98
C TYR A 258 -15.39 22.71 15.31
N VAL A 259 -16.15 21.95 16.10
CA VAL A 259 -16.97 20.83 15.64
C VAL A 259 -18.43 21.16 15.98
N TYR A 260 -19.24 21.37 14.96
CA TYR A 260 -20.67 21.64 15.04
C TYR A 260 -21.46 20.41 14.62
N SER A 261 -22.55 20.14 15.33
CA SER A 261 -23.59 19.20 14.94
C SER A 261 -24.94 19.88 14.97
N THR A 262 -25.68 19.82 13.87
CA THR A 262 -27.07 20.28 13.80
C THR A 262 -27.99 19.13 13.37
N LEU A 263 -29.02 18.85 14.16
CA LEU A 263 -30.02 17.84 13.84
C LEU A 263 -31.10 18.38 12.92
N ALA A 264 -31.57 17.53 12.01
CA ALA A 264 -32.85 17.66 11.35
C ALA A 264 -33.60 16.33 11.48
N ALA A 265 -34.91 16.39 11.59
CA ALA A 265 -35.72 15.20 11.65
C ALA A 265 -37.00 15.41 10.82
N ASP A 266 -37.61 14.31 10.39
CA ASP A 266 -38.88 14.36 9.66
C ASP A 266 -40.03 14.75 10.63
N GLU A 267 -41.24 14.98 10.11
CA GLU A 267 -42.42 15.45 10.88
C GLU A 267 -42.81 14.61 12.12
N TRP A 268 -42.18 13.44 12.30
CA TRP A 268 -42.49 12.43 13.31
C TRP A 268 -41.55 12.44 14.52
N ALA A 269 -40.48 13.23 14.47
CA ALA A 269 -39.56 13.42 15.58
C ALA A 269 -39.68 14.86 16.10
N ASP A 270 -40.07 14.98 17.35
CA ASP A 270 -40.33 16.28 17.97
C ASP A 270 -39.03 16.90 18.48
N LEU A 271 -38.44 17.79 17.67
CA LEU A 271 -37.26 18.57 18.04
C LEU A 271 -37.54 19.57 19.19
N GLU A 272 -38.79 19.82 19.57
CA GLU A 272 -39.14 20.62 20.76
C GLU A 272 -38.87 19.84 22.06
N THR A 273 -38.83 18.49 22.01
CA THR A 273 -38.46 17.64 23.17
C THR A 273 -36.98 17.68 23.52
N ARG A 274 -36.21 18.47 22.79
CA ARG A 274 -34.76 18.49 22.87
C ARG A 274 -34.28 18.92 24.25
N SER A 275 -33.33 18.17 24.79
CA SER A 275 -32.72 18.47 26.08
C SER A 275 -31.21 18.31 26.03
N LYS A 276 -30.52 19.17 26.80
CA LYS A 276 -29.09 19.02 27.06
C LYS A 276 -28.88 17.76 27.88
N VAL A 277 -27.91 16.94 27.49
CA VAL A 277 -27.52 15.75 28.24
C VAL A 277 -26.59 16.14 29.39
N GLU A 278 -26.75 15.48 30.53
CA GLU A 278 -25.89 15.68 31.71
C GLU A 278 -24.43 15.30 31.41
N GLU A 279 -23.50 16.06 31.99
CA GLU A 279 -22.07 15.78 31.85
C GLU A 279 -21.71 14.44 32.50
N GLY A 280 -20.69 13.76 31.95
CA GLY A 280 -20.25 12.45 32.43
C GLY A 280 -21.01 11.25 31.83
N ARG A 281 -22.16 11.45 31.17
CA ARG A 281 -22.93 10.33 30.58
C ARG A 281 -22.21 9.60 29.44
N PHE A 282 -21.51 10.32 28.57
CA PHE A 282 -20.83 9.78 27.39
C PHE A 282 -19.31 10.01 27.45
N GLY A 283 -18.74 9.81 28.64
CA GLY A 283 -17.32 10.03 28.92
C GLY A 283 -17.08 11.21 29.85
N THR A 284 -15.86 11.26 30.40
CA THR A 284 -15.43 12.27 31.38
C THR A 284 -14.65 13.42 30.77
N ASN A 285 -14.34 13.37 29.47
CA ASN A 285 -13.61 14.45 28.80
C ASN A 285 -14.46 15.72 28.70
N ASP A 286 -13.89 16.86 29.10
CA ASP A 286 -14.58 18.16 29.15
C ASP A 286 -15.09 18.63 27.78
N SER A 287 -14.46 18.21 26.68
CA SER A 287 -14.89 18.54 25.31
C SER A 287 -16.14 17.77 24.86
N THR A 288 -16.58 16.77 25.63
CA THR A 288 -17.82 16.03 25.35
C THR A 288 -19.04 16.91 25.52
N ILE A 289 -19.92 16.88 24.52
CA ILE A 289 -21.24 17.50 24.57
C ILE A 289 -22.25 16.62 23.84
N ALA A 290 -23.46 16.56 24.38
CA ALA A 290 -24.56 15.84 23.75
C ALA A 290 -25.90 16.55 23.95
N GLN A 291 -26.79 16.35 22.99
CA GLN A 291 -28.21 16.68 23.07
C GLN A 291 -29.03 15.42 22.83
N SER A 292 -30.26 15.41 23.32
CA SER A 292 -31.17 14.29 23.09
C SER A 292 -32.54 14.76 22.66
N ILE A 293 -33.23 13.94 21.88
CA ILE A 293 -34.63 14.13 21.46
C ILE A 293 -35.42 12.86 21.77
N LYS A 294 -36.70 13.02 22.07
CA LYS A 294 -37.64 11.89 22.19
C LYS A 294 -38.25 11.62 20.83
N VAL A 295 -38.35 10.35 20.47
CA VAL A 295 -38.91 9.91 19.19
C VAL A 295 -39.93 8.84 19.47
N HIS A 296 -41.16 9.08 19.04
CA HIS A 296 -42.22 8.09 19.10
C HIS A 296 -42.21 7.27 17.80
N LEU A 297 -41.72 6.04 17.86
CA LEU A 297 -41.72 5.15 16.71
C LEU A 297 -43.09 4.52 16.56
N THR A 298 -43.78 4.83 15.46
CA THR A 298 -45.01 4.13 15.07
C THR A 298 -44.67 2.80 14.41
N ALA A 299 -45.39 1.73 14.77
CA ALA A 299 -45.22 0.39 14.24
C ALA A 299 -45.13 0.37 12.70
N SER A 300 -44.12 -0.31 12.18
CA SER A 300 -43.87 -0.52 10.74
C SER A 300 -43.71 0.75 9.89
N LYS A 301 -43.50 1.92 10.51
CA LYS A 301 -43.19 3.16 9.80
C LYS A 301 -41.71 3.53 9.98
N PRO A 302 -40.99 3.90 8.92
CA PRO A 302 -39.62 4.41 9.04
C PRO A 302 -39.63 5.86 9.56
N HIS A 303 -38.72 6.15 10.48
CA HIS A 303 -38.50 7.49 11.04
C HIS A 303 -37.03 7.86 10.84
N GLU A 304 -36.74 8.99 10.19
CA GLU A 304 -35.37 9.44 9.93
C GLU A 304 -34.96 10.61 10.82
N ILE A 305 -33.73 10.52 11.30
CA ILE A 305 -33.01 11.57 12.01
C ILE A 305 -31.69 11.77 11.27
N LYS A 306 -31.41 13.02 10.92
CA LYS A 306 -30.26 13.42 10.12
C LYS A 306 -29.40 14.35 10.96
N LYS A 307 -28.11 14.07 10.99
CA LYS A 307 -27.09 14.86 11.67
C LYS A 307 -26.18 15.48 10.62
N PHE A 308 -26.05 16.79 10.65
CA PHE A 308 -25.17 17.55 9.77
C PHE A 308 -24.02 18.12 10.56
N VAL A 309 -22.81 17.75 10.16
CA VAL A 309 -21.57 18.08 10.86
C VAL A 309 -20.82 19.15 10.09
N GLY A 310 -20.37 20.16 10.82
CA GLY A 310 -19.54 21.24 10.30
C GLY A 310 -18.24 21.34 11.07
N ILE A 311 -17.11 21.30 10.37
CA ILE A 311 -15.77 21.29 11.00
C ILE A 311 -14.87 22.31 10.31
N ALA A 312 -14.18 23.12 11.12
CA ALA A 312 -13.13 24.00 10.63
C ALA A 312 -12.11 24.31 11.74
N SER A 313 -10.88 24.60 11.34
CA SER A 313 -9.79 25.02 12.21
C SER A 313 -9.12 26.29 11.70
N THR A 314 -8.52 27.05 12.61
CA THR A 314 -7.76 28.26 12.28
C THR A 314 -6.55 27.99 11.37
N ASP A 315 -6.08 26.75 11.23
CA ASP A 315 -4.97 26.40 10.34
C ASP A 315 -5.34 26.59 8.86
N ALA A 316 -6.61 26.36 8.50
CA ALA A 316 -7.12 26.50 7.14
C ALA A 316 -8.07 27.69 6.97
N PHE A 317 -8.83 28.06 8.00
CA PHE A 317 -9.89 29.07 7.89
C PHE A 317 -9.69 30.19 8.94
N PRO A 318 -9.64 31.47 8.55
CA PRO A 318 -9.45 32.58 9.50
C PRO A 318 -10.53 32.69 10.57
N ASP A 319 -11.79 32.40 10.23
CA ASP A 319 -12.91 32.33 11.17
C ASP A 319 -13.52 30.91 11.19
N PRO A 320 -12.87 29.97 11.88
CA PRO A 320 -13.31 28.58 11.84
C PRO A 320 -14.63 28.37 12.58
N GLN A 321 -15.00 29.25 13.53
CA GLN A 321 -16.26 29.09 14.25
C GLN A 321 -17.43 29.34 13.32
N ASP A 322 -17.40 30.45 12.56
CA ASP A 322 -18.46 30.78 11.62
C ASP A 322 -18.49 29.82 10.44
N ILE A 323 -17.33 29.38 9.93
CA ILE A 323 -17.26 28.38 8.85
C ILE A 323 -17.86 27.04 9.28
N ALA A 324 -17.47 26.50 10.45
CA ALA A 324 -18.01 25.24 10.96
C ALA A 324 -19.52 25.33 11.22
N LYS A 325 -19.97 26.44 11.83
CA LYS A 325 -21.39 26.71 12.05
C LYS A 325 -22.17 26.75 10.74
N ALA A 326 -21.71 27.56 9.78
CA ALA A 326 -22.35 27.71 8.47
C ALA A 326 -22.39 26.40 7.69
N ALA A 327 -21.32 25.58 7.76
CA ALA A 327 -21.27 24.26 7.15
C ALA A 327 -22.36 23.32 7.70
N SER A 328 -22.53 23.25 9.02
CA SER A 328 -23.58 22.42 9.64
C SER A 328 -25.00 22.90 9.31
N ILE A 329 -25.25 24.22 9.34
CA ILE A 329 -26.57 24.81 9.09
C ILE A 329 -26.95 24.71 7.60
N SER A 330 -26.02 25.00 6.69
CA SER A 330 -26.27 24.87 5.24
C SER A 330 -26.52 23.42 4.83
N GLY A 331 -25.95 22.45 5.57
CA GLY A 331 -26.28 21.04 5.40
C GLY A 331 -27.75 20.74 5.67
N VAL A 332 -28.33 21.32 6.72
CA VAL A 332 -29.78 21.23 7.00
C VAL A 332 -30.60 21.85 5.88
N THR A 333 -30.23 23.05 5.42
CA THR A 333 -30.93 23.76 4.34
C THR A 333 -30.91 22.97 3.02
N THR A 334 -29.79 22.33 2.71
CA THR A 334 -29.63 21.49 1.51
C THR A 334 -30.33 20.15 1.65
N GLY A 335 -30.37 19.61 2.87
CA GLY A 335 -30.89 18.29 3.20
C GLY A 335 -29.91 17.16 2.88
N TYR A 336 -30.10 16.01 3.56
CA TYR A 336 -29.20 14.85 3.47
C TYR A 336 -29.04 14.35 2.04
N TYR A 337 -30.17 14.15 1.34
CA TYR A 337 -30.17 13.61 -0.03
C TYR A 337 -29.60 14.61 -1.06
N GLY A 338 -29.68 15.92 -0.79
CA GLY A 338 -29.04 16.95 -1.61
C GLY A 338 -27.52 16.87 -1.48
N LEU A 339 -27.01 16.82 -0.24
CA LEU A 339 -25.57 16.65 0.03
C LEU A 339 -25.03 15.32 -0.50
N LEU A 340 -25.78 14.23 -0.32
CA LEU A 340 -25.40 12.91 -0.81
C LEU A 340 -25.24 12.93 -2.34
N LYS A 341 -26.15 13.60 -3.05
CA LYS A 341 -26.07 13.74 -4.50
C LYS A 341 -24.82 14.50 -4.94
N SER A 342 -24.53 15.67 -4.35
CA SER A 342 -23.32 16.43 -4.70
C SER A 342 -22.03 15.70 -4.32
N HIS A 343 -22.07 14.91 -3.24
CA HIS A 343 -20.95 14.06 -2.83
C HIS A 343 -20.65 12.95 -3.85
N ILE A 344 -21.66 12.17 -4.24
CA ILE A 344 -21.54 11.12 -5.25
C ILE A 344 -21.08 11.71 -6.58
N GLN A 345 -21.62 12.87 -6.96
CA GLN A 345 -21.22 13.55 -8.19
C GLN A 345 -19.74 13.92 -8.19
N GLU A 346 -19.20 14.40 -7.07
CA GLU A 346 -17.78 14.70 -6.97
C GLU A 346 -16.92 13.44 -7.05
N TRP A 347 -17.27 12.37 -6.31
CA TRP A 347 -16.54 11.11 -6.40
C TRP A 347 -16.55 10.52 -7.81
N ALA A 348 -17.66 10.63 -8.54
CA ALA A 348 -17.76 10.19 -9.93
C ALA A 348 -16.82 10.96 -10.89
N THR A 349 -16.30 12.13 -10.50
CA THR A 349 -15.25 12.84 -11.26
C THR A 349 -13.83 12.41 -10.89
N ILE A 350 -13.67 11.73 -9.76
CA ILE A 350 -12.37 11.32 -9.19
C ILE A 350 -12.15 9.82 -9.45
N LEU A 351 -13.03 8.96 -8.94
CA LEU A 351 -12.98 7.51 -9.13
C LEU A 351 -13.95 7.08 -10.23
N ALA A 352 -13.63 7.45 -11.47
CA ALA A 352 -14.34 6.97 -12.64
C ALA A 352 -13.75 5.62 -13.09
N PRO A 353 -14.51 4.77 -13.82
CA PRO A 353 -13.99 3.47 -14.30
C PRO A 353 -12.67 3.58 -15.07
N GLU A 354 -12.46 4.67 -15.82
CA GLU A 354 -11.24 4.91 -16.57
C GLU A 354 -10.05 5.38 -15.73
N THR A 355 -10.21 5.67 -14.43
CA THR A 355 -9.13 6.16 -13.54
C THR A 355 -8.58 5.10 -12.59
N VAL A 356 -9.06 3.86 -12.71
CA VAL A 356 -8.62 2.68 -11.96
C VAL A 356 -8.25 1.54 -12.91
N ASP A 357 -7.39 0.62 -12.48
CA ASP A 357 -7.05 -0.54 -13.30
C ASP A 357 -8.19 -1.57 -13.29
N SER A 358 -8.43 -2.25 -14.41
CA SER A 358 -9.45 -3.28 -14.54
C SER A 358 -8.87 -4.58 -15.07
N TYR A 359 -9.10 -5.64 -14.31
CA TYR A 359 -8.72 -7.01 -14.64
C TYR A 359 -9.87 -7.78 -15.30
N ARG A 360 -10.97 -7.10 -15.65
CA ARG A 360 -12.10 -7.73 -16.36
C ARG A 360 -11.62 -8.25 -17.71
N LEU A 361 -12.09 -9.43 -18.07
CA LEU A 361 -11.87 -9.99 -19.40
C LEU A 361 -12.61 -9.12 -20.45
N PRO A 362 -12.24 -9.19 -21.74
CA PRO A 362 -12.90 -8.40 -22.79
C PRO A 362 -14.41 -8.60 -22.94
N ASN A 363 -14.96 -9.68 -22.37
CA ASN A 363 -16.40 -9.96 -22.30
C ASN A 363 -17.11 -9.28 -21.10
N GLY A 364 -16.37 -8.57 -20.25
CA GLY A 364 -16.84 -7.88 -19.05
C GLY A 364 -16.82 -8.71 -17.75
N SER A 365 -16.56 -10.02 -17.81
CA SER A 365 -16.53 -10.87 -16.61
C SER A 365 -15.22 -10.75 -15.84
N LEU A 366 -15.27 -10.93 -14.53
CA LEU A 366 -14.06 -11.10 -13.73
C LEU A 366 -13.33 -12.41 -14.07
N PRO A 367 -12.00 -12.45 -13.94
CA PRO A 367 -11.22 -13.68 -14.04
C PRO A 367 -11.67 -14.74 -13.02
N SER A 368 -11.51 -16.01 -13.34
CA SER A 368 -11.84 -17.10 -12.40
C SER A 368 -10.84 -17.24 -11.25
N ASP A 369 -9.60 -16.76 -11.45
CA ASP A 369 -8.55 -16.81 -10.45
C ASP A 369 -8.89 -15.88 -9.26
N PRO A 370 -9.01 -16.41 -8.03
CA PRO A 370 -9.36 -15.61 -6.86
C PRO A 370 -8.30 -14.55 -6.53
N SER A 371 -7.01 -14.83 -6.77
CA SER A 371 -5.93 -13.87 -6.52
C SER A 371 -5.97 -12.72 -7.52
N VAL A 372 -6.33 -12.97 -8.77
CA VAL A 372 -6.55 -11.87 -9.75
C VAL A 372 -7.81 -11.06 -9.43
N ARG A 373 -8.87 -11.71 -8.92
CA ARG A 373 -10.06 -10.99 -8.42
C ARG A 373 -9.74 -10.11 -7.22
N GLU A 374 -8.87 -10.55 -6.33
CA GLU A 374 -8.38 -9.76 -5.20
C GLU A 374 -7.61 -8.52 -5.70
N LEU A 375 -6.68 -8.69 -6.65
CA LEU A 375 -6.00 -7.56 -7.29
C LEU A 375 -6.98 -6.58 -7.97
N HIS A 376 -8.09 -7.09 -8.52
CA HIS A 376 -9.14 -6.23 -9.06
C HIS A 376 -9.82 -5.38 -7.97
N ILE A 377 -10.15 -5.97 -6.82
CA ILE A 377 -10.74 -5.22 -5.69
C ILE A 377 -9.74 -4.15 -5.22
N LEU A 378 -8.47 -4.53 -5.06
CA LEU A 378 -7.39 -3.65 -4.62
C LEU A 378 -7.13 -2.49 -5.58
N ALA A 379 -7.31 -2.70 -6.89
CA ALA A 379 -7.24 -1.64 -7.90
C ALA A 379 -8.30 -0.54 -7.70
N HIS A 380 -9.36 -0.80 -6.94
CA HIS A 380 -10.41 0.16 -6.59
C HIS A 380 -10.24 0.71 -5.17
N THR A 381 -9.96 -0.16 -4.19
CA THR A 381 -9.86 0.25 -2.78
C THR A 381 -8.61 1.08 -2.49
N ASN A 382 -7.45 0.71 -3.04
CA ASN A 382 -6.20 1.43 -2.81
C ASN A 382 -6.26 2.90 -3.26
N PRO A 383 -6.65 3.22 -4.52
CA PRO A 383 -6.79 4.62 -4.91
C PRO A 383 -7.91 5.34 -4.14
N PHE A 384 -8.99 4.66 -3.75
CA PHE A 384 -10.01 5.26 -2.89
C PHE A 384 -9.44 5.77 -1.56
N TYR A 385 -8.71 4.92 -0.84
CA TYR A 385 -8.11 5.31 0.44
C TYR A 385 -7.13 6.47 0.24
N LEU A 386 -6.22 6.37 -0.72
CA LEU A 386 -5.24 7.43 -1.01
C LEU A 386 -5.92 8.78 -1.36
N LEU A 387 -6.92 8.76 -2.27
CA LEU A 387 -7.63 9.96 -2.71
C LEU A 387 -8.58 10.51 -1.63
N SER A 388 -9.06 9.68 -0.71
CA SER A 388 -9.88 10.15 0.42
C SER A 388 -9.08 11.06 1.37
N HIS A 389 -7.75 10.98 1.38
CA HIS A 389 -6.88 11.81 2.21
C HIS A 389 -6.21 12.97 1.45
N MET A 390 -6.62 13.25 0.21
CA MET A 390 -6.14 14.40 -0.58
C MET A 390 -7.29 15.34 -0.95
N VAL A 391 -7.08 16.66 -0.86
CA VAL A 391 -8.09 17.62 -1.33
C VAL A 391 -7.96 17.82 -2.84
N GLY A 392 -9.07 17.66 -3.56
CA GLY A 392 -9.12 17.84 -5.02
C GLY A 392 -9.31 19.30 -5.45
N PRO A 393 -9.03 19.62 -6.73
CA PRO A 393 -9.14 20.98 -7.25
C PRO A 393 -10.56 21.55 -7.19
N ASN A 394 -11.60 20.74 -7.44
CA ASN A 394 -13.01 21.18 -7.33
C ASN A 394 -13.35 21.58 -5.90
N ALA A 395 -12.86 20.82 -4.91
CA ALA A 395 -13.08 21.08 -3.49
C ALA A 395 -12.36 22.37 -3.04
N ILE A 396 -11.13 22.61 -3.52
CA ILE A 396 -10.40 23.87 -3.30
C ILE A 396 -11.18 25.05 -3.90
N ALA A 397 -11.68 24.91 -5.13
CA ALA A 397 -12.49 25.93 -5.79
C ALA A 397 -13.80 26.21 -5.03
N ALA A 398 -14.51 25.17 -4.60
CA ALA A 398 -15.72 25.28 -3.78
C ALA A 398 -15.46 25.94 -2.43
N ALA A 399 -14.24 25.82 -1.89
CA ALA A 399 -13.78 26.51 -0.69
C ALA A 399 -13.20 27.92 -0.97
N GLY A 400 -13.51 28.53 -2.13
CA GLY A 400 -13.08 29.88 -2.47
C GLY A 400 -11.60 29.98 -2.86
N ASN A 401 -11.05 28.93 -3.48
CA ASN A 401 -9.63 28.80 -3.82
C ASN A 401 -8.70 28.89 -2.58
N ASN A 402 -9.14 28.34 -1.45
CA ASN A 402 -8.36 28.35 -0.23
C ASN A 402 -7.10 27.47 -0.35
N THR A 403 -5.96 28.10 -0.59
CA THR A 403 -4.66 27.42 -0.77
C THR A 403 -4.18 26.68 0.49
N ARG A 404 -4.67 27.06 1.69
CA ARG A 404 -4.33 26.39 2.96
C ARG A 404 -4.85 24.95 3.06
N LEU A 405 -5.77 24.56 2.18
CA LEU A 405 -6.28 23.18 2.10
C LEU A 405 -5.35 22.24 1.33
N ASN A 406 -4.38 22.76 0.57
CA ASN A 406 -3.50 22.00 -0.32
C ASN A 406 -2.02 22.13 0.09
N VAL A 407 -1.76 22.26 1.39
CA VAL A 407 -0.40 22.36 1.96
C VAL A 407 -0.19 21.35 3.10
N ASN A 408 -1.04 20.32 3.16
CA ASN A 408 -0.89 19.19 4.06
C ASN A 408 -0.73 17.93 3.21
N SER A 409 0.34 17.18 3.48
CA SER A 409 0.57 15.87 2.84
C SER A 409 -0.25 14.76 3.52
N ILE A 410 -0.09 13.52 3.06
CA ILE A 410 -0.77 12.36 3.62
C ILE A 410 0.06 11.71 4.73
N PRO A 411 -0.50 11.55 5.94
CA PRO A 411 0.09 10.72 6.99
C PRO A 411 0.17 9.24 6.60
N VAL A 412 1.12 8.50 7.19
CA VAL A 412 1.25 7.03 7.02
C VAL A 412 -0.08 6.29 7.21
N CYS A 413 -0.88 6.74 8.18
CA CYS A 413 -2.18 6.14 8.52
C CYS A 413 -3.41 7.00 8.16
N GLY A 414 -3.21 8.03 7.33
CA GLY A 414 -4.27 8.92 6.88
C GLY A 414 -4.87 9.74 8.03
N LEU A 415 -6.14 10.13 7.88
CA LEU A 415 -6.86 11.02 8.80
C LEU A 415 -7.85 10.30 9.73
N GLY A 416 -7.80 8.96 9.78
CA GLY A 416 -8.68 8.11 10.59
C GLY A 416 -7.96 7.34 11.71
N ALA A 417 -6.64 7.50 11.85
CA ALA A 417 -5.80 6.86 12.86
C ALA A 417 -4.62 7.76 13.26
N ASP A 418 -3.96 7.46 14.38
CA ASP A 418 -2.82 8.23 14.90
C ASP A 418 -1.48 7.48 14.90
N CYS A 419 -1.39 6.31 14.26
CA CYS A 419 -0.12 5.63 14.10
C CYS A 419 0.91 6.49 13.36
N TYR A 420 2.19 6.25 13.66
CA TYR A 420 3.30 7.12 13.24
C TYR A 420 3.16 8.58 13.70
N GLY A 421 2.33 8.85 14.71
CA GLY A 421 2.06 10.21 15.18
C GLY A 421 1.36 11.07 14.14
N GLY A 422 0.79 10.45 13.10
CA GLY A 422 0.29 11.10 11.90
C GLY A 422 1.36 11.78 11.05
N LEU A 423 2.65 11.60 11.32
CA LEU A 423 3.78 12.31 10.69
C LEU A 423 3.90 12.01 9.19
N ILE A 424 4.55 12.94 8.47
CA ILE A 424 4.84 12.82 7.03
C ILE A 424 6.27 12.32 6.83
N PHE A 425 6.40 11.24 6.07
CA PHE A 425 7.65 10.56 5.75
C PHE A 425 7.90 10.54 4.24
N TRP A 426 9.02 9.95 3.80
CA TRP A 426 9.26 9.57 2.40
C TRP A 426 8.16 8.64 1.83
N ASP A 427 7.40 7.95 2.68
CA ASP A 427 6.16 7.22 2.39
C ASP A 427 5.25 7.95 1.41
N ALA A 428 5.03 9.24 1.69
CA ALA A 428 4.18 10.08 0.86
C ALA A 428 4.78 10.23 -0.55
N ASP A 429 6.07 10.53 -0.64
CA ASP A 429 6.76 10.89 -1.89
C ASP A 429 7.05 9.66 -2.79
N VAL A 430 7.37 8.50 -2.22
CA VAL A 430 7.87 7.32 -2.95
C VAL A 430 6.82 6.20 -3.10
N TRP A 431 5.89 6.08 -2.16
CA TRP A 431 4.97 4.95 -2.13
C TRP A 431 3.55 5.39 -2.47
N MET A 432 3.05 6.42 -1.78
CA MET A 432 1.69 6.91 -1.99
C MET A 432 1.55 7.79 -3.24
N ALA A 433 2.53 8.65 -3.52
CA ALA A 433 2.46 9.59 -4.63
C ALA A 433 2.50 8.92 -6.01
N PRO A 434 3.45 8.03 -6.37
CA PRO A 434 3.71 7.74 -7.78
C PRO A 434 2.50 7.18 -8.55
N GLY A 435 1.79 6.20 -7.98
CA GLY A 435 0.59 5.63 -8.61
C GLY A 435 -0.58 6.61 -8.73
N ILE A 436 -0.66 7.59 -7.81
CA ILE A 436 -1.67 8.67 -7.85
C ILE A 436 -1.22 9.82 -8.74
N GLN A 437 0.07 10.16 -8.78
CA GLN A 437 0.60 11.23 -9.63
C GLN A 437 0.31 10.94 -11.10
N VAL A 438 0.55 9.71 -11.56
CA VAL A 438 0.35 9.35 -12.97
C VAL A 438 -1.12 9.46 -13.40
N SER A 439 -2.08 9.25 -12.50
CA SER A 439 -3.52 9.19 -12.81
C SER A 439 -4.31 10.43 -12.36
N HIS A 440 -3.95 11.02 -11.23
CA HIS A 440 -4.60 12.16 -10.58
C HIS A 440 -3.57 13.22 -10.14
N PRO A 441 -2.77 13.79 -11.06
CA PRO A 441 -1.64 14.65 -10.70
C PRO A 441 -2.03 15.88 -9.87
N GLN A 442 -3.25 16.42 -10.06
CA GLN A 442 -3.76 17.54 -9.28
C GLN A 442 -4.04 17.20 -7.81
N HIS A 443 -4.36 15.94 -7.49
CA HIS A 443 -4.51 15.49 -6.10
C HIS A 443 -3.14 15.25 -5.47
N ALA A 444 -2.21 14.63 -6.20
CA ALA A 444 -0.86 14.39 -5.70
C ALA A 444 -0.06 15.69 -5.41
N GLN A 445 -0.49 16.84 -5.94
CA GLN A 445 0.07 18.15 -5.57
C GLN A 445 -0.04 18.46 -4.06
N ASN A 446 -0.95 17.83 -3.30
CA ASN A 446 -0.99 17.98 -1.83
C ASN A 446 0.36 17.61 -1.18
N ILE A 447 1.01 16.55 -1.70
CA ILE A 447 2.32 16.07 -1.22
C ILE A 447 3.43 17.03 -1.61
N ILE A 448 3.46 17.46 -2.88
CA ILE A 448 4.48 18.37 -3.42
C ILE A 448 4.40 19.74 -2.74
N ASN A 449 3.20 20.32 -2.65
CA ASN A 449 2.98 21.63 -2.05
C ASN A 449 3.32 21.64 -0.55
N TYR A 450 3.14 20.52 0.15
CA TYR A 450 3.62 20.39 1.52
C TYR A 450 5.14 20.56 1.60
N ARG A 451 5.91 19.90 0.73
CA ARG A 451 7.39 20.06 0.69
C ARG A 451 7.79 21.48 0.32
N VAL A 452 7.07 22.13 -0.60
CA VAL A 452 7.26 23.55 -0.94
C VAL A 452 7.00 24.46 0.26
N ASP A 453 5.91 24.26 1.00
CA ASP A 453 5.58 25.04 2.21
C ASP A 453 6.67 24.89 3.30
N ARG A 454 7.28 23.70 3.40
CA ARG A 454 8.35 23.41 4.37
C ARG A 454 9.75 23.79 3.92
N TYR A 455 9.93 24.23 2.68
CA TYR A 455 11.26 24.52 2.14
C TYR A 455 12.01 25.58 2.95
N GLU A 456 11.33 26.65 3.39
CA GLU A 456 11.95 27.68 4.23
C GLU A 456 12.43 27.12 5.59
N GLN A 457 11.70 26.16 6.16
CA GLN A 457 12.18 25.48 7.37
C GLN A 457 13.32 24.53 7.06
N ALA A 458 13.29 23.80 5.94
CA ALA A 458 14.37 22.91 5.53
C ALA A 458 15.71 23.65 5.33
N LYS A 459 15.69 24.91 4.87
CA LYS A 459 16.88 25.77 4.85
C LYS A 459 17.40 26.11 6.24
N ARG A 460 16.50 26.46 7.18
CA ARG A 460 16.86 26.71 8.59
C ARG A 460 17.36 25.46 9.30
N ASN A 461 16.88 24.28 8.91
CA ASN A 461 17.35 23.02 9.47
C ASN A 461 18.85 22.80 9.23
N VAL A 462 19.43 23.33 8.14
CA VAL A 462 20.88 23.28 7.91
C VAL A 462 21.65 24.01 9.02
N GLU A 463 21.08 25.05 9.62
CA GLU A 463 21.70 25.77 10.75
C GLU A 463 21.78 24.91 12.03
N THR A 464 21.07 23.79 12.07
CA THR A 464 21.16 22.79 13.14
C THR A 464 22.25 21.75 12.91
N ALA A 465 23.16 21.97 11.95
CA ALA A 465 24.30 21.10 11.67
C ALA A 465 25.22 20.82 12.87
N PHE A 466 25.10 21.58 13.96
CA PHE A 466 25.74 21.25 15.23
C PHE A 466 25.30 19.88 15.80
N THR A 467 24.17 19.35 15.31
CA THR A 467 23.66 18.02 15.64
C THR A 467 24.29 16.90 14.82
N SER A 468 24.98 17.21 13.72
CA SER A 468 25.73 16.22 12.95
C SER A 468 27.03 15.84 13.65
N SER A 469 27.49 14.60 13.45
CA SER A 469 28.86 14.14 13.71
C SER A 469 29.92 15.03 13.05
N LYS A 470 29.52 15.83 12.05
CA LYS A 470 30.39 16.76 11.31
C LYS A 470 30.37 18.20 11.84
N ASN A 471 29.77 18.46 13.01
CA ASN A 471 29.62 19.78 13.65
C ASN A 471 30.89 20.67 13.62
N GLN A 472 32.09 20.09 13.74
CA GLN A 472 33.34 20.85 13.86
C GLN A 472 34.05 21.20 12.54
N SER A 473 33.37 21.09 11.40
CA SER A 473 34.04 21.10 10.09
C SER A 473 33.89 22.37 9.25
N ASP A 474 33.16 23.39 9.71
CA ASP A 474 32.78 24.60 8.93
C ASP A 474 32.19 24.27 7.53
N ARG A 475 31.72 23.03 7.32
CA ARG A 475 31.33 22.50 6.00
C ARG A 475 29.96 22.96 5.52
N PHE A 476 29.04 23.19 6.45
CA PHE A 476 27.66 23.55 6.12
C PHE A 476 27.53 25.05 5.91
N THR A 477 27.50 25.46 4.64
CA THR A 477 27.35 26.86 4.21
C THR A 477 25.90 27.20 3.84
N PRO A 478 25.48 28.47 3.94
CA PRO A 478 24.15 28.90 3.51
C PRO A 478 23.86 28.52 2.05
N GLY A 479 22.61 28.13 1.77
CA GLY A 479 22.16 27.71 0.44
C GLY A 479 21.68 26.26 0.35
N GLY A 480 21.99 25.45 1.36
CA GLY A 480 21.47 24.09 1.48
C GLY A 480 20.06 24.02 2.05
N ALA A 481 19.37 22.91 1.82
CA ALA A 481 18.14 22.56 2.53
C ALA A 481 18.16 21.08 2.93
N VAL A 482 17.68 20.79 4.13
CA VAL A 482 17.52 19.43 4.65
C VAL A 482 16.16 19.29 5.32
N PHE A 483 15.36 18.37 4.78
CA PHE A 483 14.08 17.98 5.36
C PHE A 483 14.33 16.92 6.45
N PRO A 484 13.57 16.96 7.56
CA PRO A 484 13.70 15.96 8.62
C PRO A 484 13.12 14.62 8.17
N TRP A 485 13.63 13.52 8.76
CA TRP A 485 13.10 12.18 8.52
C TRP A 485 11.57 12.10 8.71
N THR A 486 11.07 12.66 9.81
CA THR A 486 9.65 12.81 10.08
C THR A 486 9.27 14.28 10.11
N SER A 487 8.26 14.68 9.33
CA SER A 487 7.82 16.06 9.25
C SER A 487 6.41 16.24 9.82
N GLY A 488 6.30 17.11 10.82
CA GLY A 488 5.06 17.42 11.54
C GLY A 488 4.50 18.80 11.20
N ARG A 489 4.30 19.69 12.20
CA ARG A 489 3.74 21.04 12.01
C ARG A 489 4.68 22.02 11.32
N TRP A 490 5.94 22.05 11.76
CA TRP A 490 6.93 23.02 11.27
C TRP A 490 7.91 22.42 10.28
N GLY A 491 8.12 21.10 10.32
CA GLY A 491 9.17 20.43 9.53
C GLY A 491 10.57 20.75 10.03
N ASN A 492 10.73 21.00 11.33
CA ASN A 492 12.02 21.16 12.00
C ASN A 492 12.65 19.80 12.34
N CYS A 493 13.97 19.79 12.54
CA CYS A 493 14.67 18.61 13.06
C CYS A 493 14.29 18.36 14.52
N THR A 494 13.94 17.13 14.86
CA THR A 494 13.49 16.74 16.21
C THR A 494 14.00 15.34 16.59
N GLY A 495 13.62 14.84 17.78
CA GLY A 495 14.01 13.51 18.24
C GLY A 495 13.44 12.37 17.39
N THR A 496 12.21 12.51 16.88
CA THR A 496 11.65 11.55 15.92
C THR A 496 12.15 11.83 14.50
N GLY A 497 12.37 13.11 14.15
CA GLY A 497 12.74 13.56 12.81
C GLY A 497 14.14 14.15 12.74
N ALA A 498 15.18 13.34 12.92
CA ALA A 498 16.56 13.79 12.74
C ALA A 498 16.81 14.21 11.28
N CYS A 499 17.61 15.27 11.08
CA CYS A 499 18.01 15.75 9.75
C CYS A 499 19.43 15.32 9.37
N PHE A 500 20.24 14.97 10.37
CA PHE A 500 21.65 14.61 10.20
C PHE A 500 21.89 13.22 10.75
N ASP A 501 22.83 12.55 10.12
CA ASP A 501 23.42 11.28 10.53
C ASP A 501 22.40 10.14 10.67
N TYR A 502 21.46 10.13 9.74
CA TYR A 502 20.36 9.18 9.67
C TYR A 502 19.97 8.98 8.19
N GLU A 503 18.68 8.86 7.89
CA GLU A 503 18.14 8.59 6.56
C GLU A 503 18.14 9.82 5.65
N TYR A 504 19.32 10.14 5.09
CA TYR A 504 19.51 11.27 4.18
C TYR A 504 18.74 11.14 2.86
N HIS A 505 18.45 9.91 2.41
CA HIS A 505 17.83 9.63 1.11
C HIS A 505 16.47 10.32 0.92
N LEU A 506 15.71 10.55 1.99
CA LEU A 506 14.42 11.26 1.96
C LEU A 506 14.50 12.57 1.17
N ASN A 507 15.64 13.27 1.22
CA ASN A 507 15.81 14.54 0.51
C ASN A 507 15.87 14.37 -1.01
N GLY A 508 16.48 13.31 -1.53
CA GLY A 508 16.45 13.02 -2.96
C GLY A 508 15.13 12.37 -3.37
N ASP A 509 14.49 11.60 -2.49
CA ASP A 509 13.17 11.02 -2.73
C ASP A 509 12.11 12.10 -3.01
N ILE A 510 12.16 13.20 -2.27
CA ILE A 510 11.33 14.40 -2.53
C ILE A 510 11.58 14.93 -3.95
N SER A 511 12.83 14.99 -4.38
CA SER A 511 13.19 15.46 -5.71
C SER A 511 12.76 14.49 -6.83
N LEU A 512 12.71 13.18 -6.57
CA LEU A 512 12.10 12.21 -7.50
C LEU A 512 10.61 12.55 -7.73
N ALA A 513 9.86 12.86 -6.66
CA ALA A 513 8.46 13.29 -6.78
C ALA A 513 8.30 14.59 -7.57
N PHE A 514 9.27 15.50 -7.51
CA PHE A 514 9.29 16.73 -8.32
C PHE A 514 9.57 16.45 -9.79
N ASN A 515 10.53 15.58 -10.10
CA ASN A 515 10.86 15.17 -11.46
C ASN A 515 9.66 14.47 -12.11
N ASN A 516 9.03 13.54 -11.38
CA ASN A 516 7.81 12.87 -11.81
C ASN A 516 6.69 13.88 -12.10
N HIS A 517 6.54 14.91 -11.27
CA HIS A 517 5.56 15.97 -11.52
C HIS A 517 5.76 16.63 -12.88
N LEU A 518 6.99 17.07 -13.20
CA LEU A 518 7.31 17.67 -14.50
C LEU A 518 6.96 16.73 -15.66
N ILE A 519 7.40 15.47 -15.58
CA ILE A 519 7.23 14.49 -16.66
C ILE A 519 5.76 14.16 -16.88
N ILE A 520 4.97 14.08 -15.81
CA ILE A 520 3.55 13.72 -15.87
C ILE A 520 2.70 14.91 -16.31
N THR A 521 2.92 16.11 -15.76
CA THR A 521 2.04 17.27 -15.96
C THR A 521 2.46 18.16 -17.12
N GLY A 522 3.74 18.12 -17.51
CA GLY A 522 4.34 19.06 -18.44
C GLY A 522 4.52 20.48 -17.88
N ASP A 523 4.32 20.69 -16.58
CA ASP A 523 4.38 22.01 -15.93
C ASP A 523 5.83 22.49 -15.73
N ALA A 524 6.44 22.89 -16.83
CA ALA A 524 7.82 23.35 -16.90
C ALA A 524 8.05 24.64 -16.09
N ASP A 525 7.07 25.54 -16.08
CA ASP A 525 7.17 26.82 -15.36
C ASP A 525 7.16 26.58 -13.84
N TYR A 526 6.21 25.79 -13.33
CA TYR A 526 6.16 25.47 -11.90
C TYR A 526 7.40 24.68 -11.45
N PHE A 527 7.84 23.70 -12.25
CA PHE A 527 9.07 22.96 -11.94
C PHE A 527 10.27 23.90 -11.89
N ASN A 528 10.48 24.73 -12.91
CA ASN A 528 11.62 25.63 -12.98
C ASN A 528 11.60 26.66 -11.84
N ASP A 529 10.46 27.30 -11.58
CA ASP A 529 10.39 28.44 -10.66
C ASP A 529 10.24 28.02 -9.19
N THR A 530 9.70 26.83 -8.93
CA THR A 530 9.37 26.38 -7.56
C THR A 530 10.12 25.13 -7.14
N LEU A 531 10.14 24.07 -7.96
CA LEU A 531 10.65 22.76 -7.53
C LEU A 531 12.17 22.62 -7.72
N LEU A 532 12.70 23.04 -8.87
CA LEU A 532 14.13 22.99 -9.17
C LEU A 532 15.00 23.80 -8.19
N PRO A 533 14.58 24.97 -7.66
CA PRO A 533 15.29 25.64 -6.58
C PRO A 533 15.44 24.80 -5.31
N ILE A 534 14.45 23.96 -4.98
CA ILE A 534 14.52 23.05 -3.83
C ILE A 534 15.51 21.93 -4.13
N SER A 535 15.44 21.30 -5.30
CA SER A 535 16.40 20.27 -5.73
C SER A 535 17.85 20.81 -5.74
N ASN A 536 18.05 22.06 -6.15
CA ASN A 536 19.36 22.74 -6.06
C ASN A 536 19.86 22.88 -4.61
N ALA A 537 18.99 23.26 -3.67
CA ALA A 537 19.36 23.38 -2.27
C ALA A 537 19.66 22.00 -1.63
N VAL A 538 18.94 20.96 -2.04
CA VAL A 538 19.24 19.58 -1.64
C VAL A 538 20.57 19.11 -2.24
N ALA A 539 20.85 19.41 -3.52
CA ALA A 539 22.12 19.08 -4.17
C ALA A 539 23.30 19.78 -3.47
N HIS A 540 23.12 21.05 -3.09
CA HIS A 540 24.10 21.80 -2.29
C HIS A 540 24.36 21.15 -0.94
N PHE A 541 23.31 20.72 -0.23
CA PHE A 541 23.42 19.99 1.03
C PHE A 541 24.14 18.64 0.85
N PHE A 542 23.78 17.86 -0.18
CA PHE A 542 24.44 16.60 -0.49
C PHE A 542 25.94 16.77 -0.75
N GLY A 543 26.34 17.80 -1.49
CA GLY A 543 27.76 18.13 -1.69
C GLY A 543 28.52 18.43 -0.39
N GLN A 544 27.84 18.87 0.67
CA GLN A 544 28.46 19.17 1.97
C GLN A 544 28.55 17.97 2.91
N VAL A 545 27.64 16.99 2.78
CA VAL A 545 27.71 15.74 3.58
C VAL A 545 28.69 14.73 3.00
N LEU A 546 29.03 14.82 1.70
CA LEU A 546 30.05 13.99 1.07
C LEU A 546 31.46 14.39 1.53
N GLU A 547 32.34 13.39 1.68
CA GLU A 547 33.74 13.61 2.03
C GLU A 547 34.69 12.96 1.04
N PHE A 548 35.65 13.73 0.55
CA PHE A 548 36.74 13.16 -0.24
C PHE A 548 37.69 12.37 0.66
N ASN A 549 37.71 11.06 0.49
CA ASN A 549 38.63 10.18 1.18
C ASN A 549 39.89 10.01 0.32
N ALA A 550 40.99 10.66 0.72
CA ALA A 550 42.26 10.60 -0.02
C ALA A 550 42.87 9.19 -0.10
N THR A 551 42.46 8.26 0.77
CA THR A 551 42.94 6.87 0.75
C THR A 551 42.23 6.06 -0.33
N SER A 552 40.91 6.21 -0.46
CA SER A 552 40.14 5.52 -1.49
C SER A 552 40.17 6.27 -2.83
N GLY A 553 40.42 7.58 -2.82
CA GLY A 553 40.40 8.44 -4.00
C GLY A 553 39.00 8.89 -4.40
N HIS A 554 37.99 8.66 -3.56
CA HIS A 554 36.57 8.87 -3.88
C HIS A 554 35.86 9.77 -2.86
N TYR A 555 34.75 10.36 -3.28
CA TYR A 555 33.79 10.98 -2.37
C TYR A 555 32.92 9.90 -1.71
N GLU A 556 32.80 9.96 -0.39
CA GLU A 556 32.15 8.96 0.44
C GLU A 556 31.11 9.59 1.37
N LEU A 557 29.99 8.90 1.56
CA LEU A 557 28.98 9.26 2.56
C LEU A 557 29.30 8.52 3.85
N TRP A 558 29.29 9.25 4.97
CA TRP A 558 29.63 8.69 6.28
C TRP A 558 28.46 8.87 7.25
N ASN A 559 28.27 7.88 8.11
CA ASN A 559 27.28 7.89 9.18
C ASN A 559 25.84 8.15 8.68
N ALA A 560 25.36 7.31 7.77
CA ALA A 560 24.01 7.37 7.22
C ALA A 560 23.20 6.14 7.64
N THR A 561 21.88 6.20 7.50
CA THR A 561 20.99 5.04 7.51
C THR A 561 20.38 4.96 6.10
N ASP A 562 20.32 3.75 5.55
CA ASP A 562 19.68 3.49 4.25
C ASP A 562 18.24 2.97 4.50
N PRO A 563 17.38 2.76 3.48
CA PRO A 563 16.03 2.24 3.69
C PRO A 563 15.97 0.96 4.54
N ASP A 564 16.99 0.10 4.51
CA ASP A 564 17.14 -0.95 5.50
C ASP A 564 17.51 -0.38 6.89
N GLU A 565 16.48 -0.02 7.66
CA GLU A 565 16.65 0.54 9.01
C GLU A 565 17.20 -0.47 10.04
N TYR A 566 17.43 -1.74 9.70
CA TYR A 566 18.22 -2.64 10.56
C TYR A 566 19.71 -2.27 10.54
N ALA A 567 20.18 -1.61 9.47
CA ALA A 567 21.55 -1.15 9.29
C ALA A 567 21.67 0.38 9.49
N ASN A 568 21.73 0.81 10.76
CA ASN A 568 21.89 2.23 11.11
C ASN A 568 23.34 2.69 11.16
N GLN A 569 23.57 3.97 10.86
CA GLN A 569 24.85 4.67 11.08
C GLN A 569 26.04 4.01 10.35
N VAL A 570 25.78 3.58 9.11
CA VAL A 570 26.71 2.90 8.21
C VAL A 570 27.40 3.88 7.25
N ASN A 571 28.43 3.41 6.54
CA ASN A 571 29.21 4.22 5.60
C ASN A 571 29.01 3.75 4.15
N ASN A 572 28.91 4.70 3.23
CA ASN A 572 28.51 4.52 1.83
C ASN A 572 27.28 3.61 1.72
N ALA A 573 26.16 4.06 2.31
CA ALA A 573 24.85 3.44 2.15
C ALA A 573 24.52 3.27 0.65
N GLY A 574 24.23 2.06 0.21
CA GLY A 574 24.16 1.66 -1.20
C GLY A 574 23.12 2.44 -2.00
N TYR A 575 21.86 2.42 -1.55
CA TYR A 575 20.78 3.16 -2.20
C TYR A 575 20.99 4.67 -2.07
N THR A 576 21.25 5.16 -0.85
CA THR A 576 21.45 6.60 -0.60
C THR A 576 22.59 7.17 -1.45
N THR A 577 23.70 6.43 -1.62
CA THR A 577 24.84 6.87 -2.44
C THR A 577 24.47 6.94 -3.92
N ALA A 578 23.73 5.96 -4.44
CA ALA A 578 23.23 5.96 -5.83
C ALA A 578 22.28 7.14 -6.07
N LEU A 579 21.38 7.39 -5.11
CA LEU A 579 20.42 8.50 -5.14
C LEU A 579 21.13 9.85 -5.12
N ILE A 580 22.11 10.07 -4.23
CA ILE A 580 22.88 11.32 -4.19
C ILE A 580 23.62 11.54 -5.51
N GLN A 581 24.30 10.51 -6.02
CA GLN A 581 25.03 10.61 -7.29
C GLN A 581 24.09 10.99 -8.43
N ARG A 582 22.93 10.33 -8.55
CA ARG A 582 21.91 10.63 -9.55
C ARG A 582 21.36 12.04 -9.40
N HIS A 583 21.02 12.45 -8.17
CA HIS A 583 20.46 13.76 -7.85
C HIS A 583 21.40 14.91 -8.24
N LEU A 584 22.70 14.79 -7.96
CA LEU A 584 23.71 15.79 -8.33
C LEU A 584 23.78 15.96 -9.86
N THR A 585 23.83 14.86 -10.61
CA THR A 585 23.85 14.89 -12.08
C THR A 585 22.55 15.45 -12.66
N GLU A 586 21.40 14.91 -12.26
CA GLU A 586 20.09 15.34 -12.79
C GLU A 586 19.81 16.82 -12.48
N THR A 587 20.16 17.29 -11.28
CA THR A 587 19.94 18.71 -10.93
C THR A 587 20.74 19.63 -11.86
N ASN A 588 21.97 19.27 -12.23
CA ASN A 588 22.75 20.01 -13.22
C ASN A 588 22.16 19.91 -14.63
N GLU A 589 21.65 18.74 -15.03
CA GLU A 589 20.93 18.55 -16.31
C GLU A 589 19.70 19.47 -16.39
N PHE A 590 18.86 19.49 -15.35
CA PHE A 590 17.71 20.39 -15.29
C PHE A 590 18.12 21.87 -15.25
N ASN A 591 19.18 22.22 -14.51
CA ASN A 591 19.70 23.59 -14.55
C ASN A 591 20.11 23.98 -15.97
N ALA A 592 20.74 23.07 -16.73
CA ALA A 592 21.07 23.27 -18.14
C ALA A 592 19.82 23.56 -18.98
N TRP A 593 18.77 22.73 -18.82
CA TRP A 593 17.55 22.83 -19.62
C TRP A 593 16.80 24.14 -19.41
N PHE A 594 16.89 24.71 -18.21
CA PHE A 594 16.23 25.96 -17.85
C PHE A 594 17.17 27.17 -17.79
N ASP A 595 18.35 27.09 -18.44
CA ASP A 595 19.34 28.16 -18.50
C ASP A 595 19.77 28.71 -17.11
N ARG A 596 19.78 27.85 -16.08
CA ARG A 596 20.27 28.15 -14.73
C ARG A 596 21.76 27.82 -14.60
N PRO A 597 22.49 28.49 -13.67
CA PRO A 597 23.88 28.16 -13.40
C PRO A 597 24.04 26.70 -12.96
N GLN A 598 24.88 25.95 -13.67
CA GLN A 598 25.34 24.62 -13.27
C GLN A 598 26.47 24.72 -12.23
N ASN A 599 26.63 23.70 -11.40
CA ASN A 599 27.73 23.62 -10.46
C ASN A 599 28.69 22.49 -10.85
N ALA A 600 29.86 22.87 -11.38
CA ALA A 600 30.89 21.91 -11.83
C ALA A 600 31.40 20.99 -10.71
N SER A 601 31.34 21.41 -9.44
CA SER A 601 31.74 20.56 -8.32
C SER A 601 30.79 19.39 -8.10
N TRP A 602 29.50 19.53 -8.45
CA TRP A 602 28.53 18.43 -8.37
C TRP A 602 28.83 17.35 -9.41
N ASP A 603 29.20 17.73 -10.63
CA ASP A 603 29.61 16.75 -11.66
C ASP A 603 30.91 16.06 -11.29
N GLU A 604 31.88 16.78 -10.71
CA GLU A 604 33.12 16.20 -10.18
C GLU A 604 32.84 15.19 -9.06
N MET A 605 32.02 15.59 -8.07
CA MET A 605 31.63 14.72 -6.96
C MET A 605 30.90 13.49 -7.47
N ALA A 606 29.83 13.65 -8.24
CA ALA A 606 29.06 12.55 -8.81
C ALA A 606 29.96 11.61 -9.65
N GLY A 607 30.83 12.16 -10.49
CA GLY A 607 31.76 11.38 -11.32
C GLY A 607 32.84 10.63 -10.51
N ASN A 608 33.07 11.01 -9.25
CA ASN A 608 34.09 10.42 -8.38
C ASN A 608 33.54 9.84 -7.06
N MET A 609 32.22 9.67 -6.96
CA MET A 609 31.59 8.81 -5.96
C MET A 609 31.70 7.35 -6.38
N ARG A 610 31.71 6.43 -5.41
CA ARG A 610 31.66 4.99 -5.66
C ARG A 610 30.50 4.35 -4.92
N LEU A 611 29.78 3.47 -5.61
CA LEU A 611 28.87 2.55 -4.93
C LEU A 611 29.67 1.46 -4.24
N PRO A 612 29.21 0.96 -3.08
CA PRO A 612 29.82 -0.18 -2.44
C PRO A 612 29.46 -1.45 -3.25
N ILE A 613 30.42 -1.98 -4.01
CA ILE A 613 30.22 -3.17 -4.85
C ILE A 613 30.98 -4.35 -4.24
N ASN A 614 30.33 -5.53 -4.22
CA ASN A 614 31.03 -6.79 -4.04
C ASN A 614 31.27 -7.43 -5.42
N ASP A 615 32.48 -7.29 -5.95
CA ASP A 615 32.83 -7.77 -7.30
C ASP A 615 32.72 -9.30 -7.43
N ASN A 616 32.93 -10.05 -6.33
CA ASN A 616 32.87 -11.52 -6.37
C ASN A 616 31.43 -12.02 -6.52
N ALA A 617 30.49 -11.40 -5.82
CA ALA A 617 29.07 -11.74 -5.90
C ALA A 617 28.36 -10.99 -7.04
N GLY A 618 28.94 -9.90 -7.55
CA GLY A 618 28.35 -9.06 -8.58
C GLY A 618 27.10 -8.35 -8.10
N ILE A 619 27.13 -7.77 -6.89
CA ILE A 619 26.02 -7.02 -6.30
C ILE A 619 26.49 -5.67 -5.75
N ILE A 620 25.57 -4.70 -5.71
CA ILE A 620 25.70 -3.55 -4.81
C ILE A 620 25.43 -4.08 -3.39
N VAL A 621 26.27 -3.72 -2.42
CA VAL A 621 26.02 -4.03 -1.00
C VAL A 621 25.32 -2.86 -0.32
N GLU A 622 24.55 -3.10 0.75
CA GLU A 622 23.81 -2.01 1.43
C GLU A 622 24.74 -1.00 2.09
N TYR A 623 25.94 -1.42 2.49
CA TYR A 623 26.93 -0.52 3.08
C TYR A 623 28.34 -1.09 3.05
N THR A 624 29.33 -0.19 3.22
CA THR A 624 30.73 -0.58 3.35
C THR A 624 30.94 -1.46 4.58
N GLY A 625 31.47 -2.67 4.38
CA GLY A 625 31.71 -3.63 5.46
C GLY A 625 30.55 -4.59 5.73
N MET A 626 29.46 -4.51 4.95
CA MET A 626 28.41 -5.53 4.93
C MET A 626 29.02 -6.92 4.72
N ASN A 627 28.47 -7.93 5.39
CA ASN A 627 28.87 -9.33 5.25
C ASN A 627 27.65 -10.21 4.94
N GLY A 628 27.88 -11.49 4.65
CA GLY A 628 26.85 -12.44 4.23
C GLY A 628 25.78 -12.78 5.28
N SER A 629 25.91 -12.34 6.53
CA SER A 629 24.95 -12.62 7.60
C SER A 629 23.82 -11.60 7.72
N VAL A 630 23.78 -10.60 6.84
CA VAL A 630 22.73 -9.56 6.82
C VAL A 630 21.32 -10.16 6.69
N GLU A 631 20.38 -9.50 7.35
CA GLU A 631 18.93 -9.64 7.24
C GLU A 631 18.37 -8.23 7.01
N VAL A 632 17.48 -8.10 6.04
CA VAL A 632 17.07 -6.80 5.48
C VAL A 632 15.63 -6.50 5.85
N LYS A 633 15.37 -5.34 6.46
CA LYS A 633 14.03 -4.93 6.94
C LYS A 633 13.05 -4.70 5.79
N GLN A 634 13.46 -4.01 4.75
CA GLN A 634 12.63 -3.56 3.62
C GLN A 634 13.45 -3.36 2.35
N ALA A 635 12.81 -3.11 1.21
CA ALA A 635 13.52 -2.89 -0.04
C ALA A 635 14.52 -1.74 0.07
N ASP A 636 15.79 -2.01 -0.25
CA ASP A 636 16.90 -1.04 -0.20
C ASP A 636 17.63 -0.99 -1.54
N VAL A 637 18.60 -1.87 -1.79
CA VAL A 637 19.37 -1.90 -3.05
C VAL A 637 18.48 -2.12 -4.27
N VAL A 638 17.35 -2.83 -4.11
CA VAL A 638 16.36 -3.04 -5.18
C VAL A 638 15.69 -1.72 -5.60
N LEU A 639 15.65 -0.72 -4.73
CA LEU A 639 15.11 0.61 -5.05
C LEU A 639 15.99 1.38 -6.04
N VAL A 640 17.28 1.03 -6.17
CA VAL A 640 18.17 1.61 -7.19
C VAL A 640 17.61 1.33 -8.59
N ASP A 641 17.11 0.12 -8.81
CA ASP A 641 16.52 -0.31 -10.07
C ASP A 641 15.09 0.19 -10.25
N ASP A 642 14.28 0.21 -9.19
CA ASP A 642 12.88 0.68 -9.22
C ASP A 642 12.79 2.19 -9.51
N LEU A 643 13.47 3.01 -8.69
CA LEU A 643 13.17 4.45 -8.55
C LEU A 643 14.15 5.37 -9.29
N LEU A 644 15.43 5.01 -9.37
CA LEU A 644 16.48 6.00 -9.70
C LEU A 644 16.82 6.09 -11.19
N HIS A 645 16.27 5.20 -12.02
CA HIS A 645 16.68 5.05 -13.43
C HIS A 645 18.21 4.86 -13.56
N TYR A 646 18.84 4.28 -12.53
CA TYR A 646 20.29 4.22 -12.40
C TYR A 646 20.87 3.11 -13.30
N PRO A 647 21.95 3.36 -14.06
CA PRO A 647 22.58 2.32 -14.87
C PRO A 647 23.23 1.23 -14.00
N ASN A 648 22.51 0.13 -13.78
CA ASN A 648 22.95 -0.94 -12.90
C ASN A 648 23.20 -2.25 -13.68
N PRO A 649 24.45 -2.74 -13.77
CA PRO A 649 24.74 -4.03 -14.40
C PRO A 649 24.42 -5.24 -13.50
N TYR A 650 24.04 -5.00 -12.25
CA TYR A 650 23.86 -6.03 -11.21
C TYR A 650 22.38 -6.30 -10.87
N SER A 651 21.41 -5.70 -11.55
CA SER A 651 20.00 -5.68 -11.14
C SER A 651 19.41 -7.07 -10.84
N LEU A 652 19.65 -8.05 -11.70
CA LEU A 652 19.15 -9.42 -11.48
C LEU A 652 19.81 -10.10 -10.27
N ALA A 653 21.13 -9.90 -10.09
CA ALA A 653 21.85 -10.47 -8.95
C ALA A 653 21.46 -9.80 -7.63
N ASN A 654 21.25 -8.47 -7.66
CA ASN A 654 20.69 -7.72 -6.54
C ASN A 654 19.31 -8.26 -6.17
N LEU A 655 18.38 -8.36 -7.14
CA LEU A 655 17.04 -8.89 -6.93
C LEU A 655 17.06 -10.25 -6.24
N ASP A 656 17.84 -11.19 -6.77
CA ASP A 656 17.91 -12.56 -6.23
C ASP A 656 18.56 -12.62 -4.85
N TYR A 657 19.63 -11.86 -4.63
CA TYR A 657 20.31 -11.82 -3.34
C TYR A 657 19.42 -11.22 -2.25
N TYR A 658 18.85 -10.03 -2.50
CA TYR A 658 18.10 -9.29 -1.50
C TYR A 658 16.73 -9.88 -1.21
N ALA A 659 16.06 -10.49 -2.19
CA ALA A 659 14.83 -11.25 -1.93
C ALA A 659 15.06 -12.40 -0.94
N ALA A 660 16.22 -13.06 -1.01
CA ALA A 660 16.57 -14.13 -0.08
C ALA A 660 16.98 -13.64 1.32
N LYS A 661 17.35 -12.35 1.44
CA LYS A 661 17.75 -11.70 2.71
C LYS A 661 16.62 -10.95 3.40
N GLN A 662 15.49 -10.78 2.71
CA GLN A 662 14.36 -10.04 3.21
C GLN A 662 13.74 -10.70 4.45
N SER A 663 13.62 -9.90 5.52
CA SER A 663 12.89 -10.28 6.73
C SER A 663 11.39 -10.43 6.42
N LEU A 664 10.75 -11.38 7.11
CA LEU A 664 9.29 -11.54 7.08
C LEU A 664 8.58 -10.51 8.00
N ASP A 665 9.30 -9.89 8.92
CA ASP A 665 8.79 -8.87 9.85
C ASP A 665 8.91 -7.44 9.27
N GLY A 666 9.19 -7.36 7.96
CA GLY A 666 9.28 -6.11 7.20
C GLY A 666 7.92 -5.51 6.84
N PRO A 667 7.84 -4.18 6.65
CA PRO A 667 6.60 -3.48 6.36
C PRO A 667 6.03 -3.77 4.96
N ALA A 668 4.72 -3.57 4.82
CA ALA A 668 3.91 -3.82 3.62
C ALA A 668 4.22 -2.97 2.36
N MET A 669 5.43 -2.42 2.22
CA MET A 669 5.88 -1.62 1.07
C MET A 669 6.86 -2.38 0.17
N THR A 670 7.67 -3.26 0.78
CA THR A 670 8.81 -3.95 0.20
C THR A 670 8.52 -4.61 -1.14
N TYR A 671 7.60 -5.58 -1.15
CA TYR A 671 7.45 -6.48 -2.30
C TYR A 671 6.83 -5.82 -3.53
N SER A 672 6.25 -4.63 -3.41
CA SER A 672 5.77 -3.90 -4.59
C SER A 672 6.93 -3.46 -5.50
N SER A 673 8.06 -3.03 -4.93
CA SER A 673 9.29 -2.75 -5.69
C SER A 673 9.88 -4.02 -6.28
N PHE A 674 9.87 -5.14 -5.55
CA PHE A 674 10.30 -6.43 -6.09
C PHE A 674 9.42 -6.87 -7.28
N ALA A 675 8.10 -6.60 -7.24
CA ALA A 675 7.20 -6.91 -8.35
C ALA A 675 7.54 -6.08 -9.61
N VAL A 676 7.78 -4.78 -9.44
CA VAL A 676 8.19 -3.87 -10.53
C VAL A 676 9.53 -4.31 -11.12
N VAL A 677 10.55 -4.45 -10.28
CA VAL A 677 11.91 -4.81 -10.72
C VAL A 677 11.95 -6.21 -11.31
N ALA A 678 11.29 -7.20 -10.71
CA ALA A 678 11.24 -8.56 -11.25
C ALA A 678 10.61 -8.59 -12.65
N ASN A 679 9.59 -7.76 -12.91
CA ASN A 679 9.01 -7.66 -14.25
C ASN A 679 10.00 -7.06 -15.25
N GLU A 680 10.79 -6.06 -14.84
CA GLU A 680 11.78 -5.41 -15.69
C GLU A 680 12.98 -6.31 -16.02
N VAL A 681 13.57 -6.94 -15.01
CA VAL A 681 14.92 -7.53 -15.09
C VAL A 681 14.96 -9.05 -15.18
N SER A 682 13.88 -9.75 -14.79
CA SER A 682 13.88 -11.22 -14.85
C SER A 682 13.85 -11.69 -16.31
N PRO A 683 14.71 -12.63 -16.72
CA PRO A 683 14.75 -13.10 -18.11
C PRO A 683 13.62 -14.09 -18.46
N SER A 684 12.98 -14.66 -17.44
CA SER A 684 12.03 -15.77 -17.55
C SER A 684 11.07 -15.80 -16.36
N GLY A 685 10.01 -16.60 -16.49
CA GLY A 685 9.10 -16.87 -15.38
C GLY A 685 8.02 -15.80 -15.19
N CYS A 686 7.39 -15.83 -14.01
CA CYS A 686 6.26 -15.02 -13.61
C CYS A 686 6.36 -14.57 -12.14
N SER A 687 7.57 -14.55 -11.57
CA SER A 687 7.81 -14.13 -10.19
C SER A 687 7.34 -12.71 -9.88
N SER A 688 7.26 -11.82 -10.88
CA SER A 688 6.65 -10.48 -10.70
C SER A 688 5.21 -10.56 -10.16
N TYR A 689 4.43 -11.55 -10.60
CA TYR A 689 3.08 -11.79 -10.10
C TYR A 689 3.09 -12.35 -8.68
N THR A 690 4.03 -13.26 -8.35
CA THR A 690 4.21 -13.74 -6.97
C THR A 690 4.53 -12.57 -6.02
N TYR A 691 5.42 -11.66 -6.42
CA TYR A 691 5.75 -10.46 -5.63
C TYR A 691 4.59 -9.46 -5.52
N ASP A 692 3.77 -9.33 -6.56
CA ASP A 692 2.54 -8.51 -6.51
C ASP A 692 1.59 -9.02 -5.41
N LEU A 693 1.38 -10.35 -5.36
CA LEU A 693 0.62 -10.98 -4.29
C LEU A 693 1.30 -10.81 -2.92
N TYR A 694 2.63 -10.90 -2.83
CA TYR A 694 3.35 -10.62 -1.58
C TYR A 694 3.17 -9.19 -1.11
N SER A 695 3.04 -8.24 -2.02
CA SER A 695 2.89 -6.82 -1.68
C SER A 695 1.53 -6.45 -1.10
N SER A 696 0.54 -7.34 -1.21
CA SER A 696 -0.86 -7.02 -0.96
C SER A 696 -1.55 -8.03 -0.03
N SER A 697 -1.78 -9.24 -0.52
CA SER A 697 -2.64 -10.24 0.10
C SER A 697 -2.36 -10.54 1.58
N PRO A 698 -1.10 -10.71 2.04
CA PRO A 698 -0.86 -11.00 3.45
C PRO A 698 -0.97 -9.78 4.38
N TYR A 699 -1.09 -8.57 3.83
CA TYR A 699 -1.20 -7.33 4.59
C TYR A 699 -2.64 -6.80 4.63
N ALA A 700 -3.47 -7.13 3.63
CA ALA A 700 -4.87 -6.77 3.62
C ALA A 700 -5.62 -7.45 4.78
N ARG A 701 -6.55 -6.71 5.41
CA ARG A 701 -7.45 -7.21 6.45
C ARG A 701 -8.90 -7.04 6.03
N ALA A 702 -9.69 -8.07 6.35
CA ALA A 702 -11.13 -8.00 6.24
C ALA A 702 -11.70 -6.99 7.26
N PRO A 703 -12.89 -6.40 6.97
CA PRO A 703 -13.66 -6.58 5.74
C PRO A 703 -13.36 -5.55 4.65
N TRP A 704 -12.51 -4.55 4.94
CA TRP A 704 -12.41 -3.35 4.11
C TRP A 704 -11.20 -3.31 3.17
N TYR A 705 -10.39 -4.38 3.10
CA TYR A 705 -9.12 -4.40 2.37
C TYR A 705 -8.16 -3.27 2.82
N GLN A 706 -8.23 -2.91 4.11
CA GLN A 706 -7.27 -2.01 4.73
C GLN A 706 -6.01 -2.79 5.10
N TYR A 707 -4.83 -2.16 4.98
CA TYR A 707 -3.56 -2.85 5.17
C TYR A 707 -3.10 -2.71 6.62
N SER A 708 -2.61 -3.82 7.18
CA SER A 708 -1.68 -3.79 8.30
C SER A 708 -0.27 -3.53 7.78
N GLU A 709 0.54 -2.83 8.58
CA GLU A 709 1.96 -2.68 8.29
C GLU A 709 2.70 -4.02 8.25
N GLN A 710 2.28 -4.97 9.08
CA GLN A 710 2.97 -6.24 9.31
C GLN A 710 2.19 -7.41 8.72
N LEU A 711 2.89 -8.49 8.35
CA LEU A 711 2.23 -9.73 7.90
C LEU A 711 1.34 -10.30 9.02
N LEU A 712 1.82 -10.24 10.26
CA LEU A 712 1.14 -10.70 11.47
C LEU A 712 0.88 -9.53 12.41
N ASP A 713 -0.34 -9.47 12.95
CA ASP A 713 -0.75 -8.36 13.81
C ASP A 713 -0.37 -8.54 15.29
N ASP A 714 -0.01 -9.76 15.70
CA ASP A 714 0.44 -10.06 17.06
C ASP A 714 1.91 -9.66 17.26
N PRO A 715 2.21 -8.68 18.13
CA PRO A 715 3.57 -8.27 18.44
C PRO A 715 4.46 -9.41 18.94
N ALA A 716 3.89 -10.44 19.58
CA ALA A 716 4.65 -11.59 20.07
C ALA A 716 5.13 -12.52 18.93
N GLU A 717 4.53 -12.41 17.74
CA GLU A 717 4.82 -13.27 16.59
C GLU A 717 5.48 -12.53 15.40
N ASN A 718 5.60 -11.19 15.44
CA ASN A 718 6.09 -10.34 14.35
C ASN A 718 7.35 -9.52 14.70
N GLY A 719 8.13 -9.97 15.69
CA GLY A 719 9.34 -9.27 16.11
C GLY A 719 9.14 -8.13 17.13
N GLY A 720 7.95 -8.00 17.73
CA GLY A 720 7.66 -7.01 18.78
C GLY A 720 7.02 -5.72 18.28
N THR A 721 6.58 -5.69 17.04
CA THR A 721 6.06 -4.48 16.39
C THR A 721 4.55 -4.39 16.58
N HIS A 722 4.06 -3.26 17.10
CA HIS A 722 2.63 -2.93 17.06
C HIS A 722 2.31 -2.31 15.69
N PRO A 723 1.61 -3.01 14.78
CA PRO A 723 1.51 -2.57 13.40
C PRO A 723 0.71 -1.27 13.25
N ALA A 724 1.18 -0.37 12.40
CA ALA A 724 0.35 0.72 11.91
C ALA A 724 -0.87 0.19 11.15
N PHE A 725 -2.02 0.83 11.35
CA PHE A 725 -3.27 0.51 10.65
C PHE A 725 -4.25 1.70 10.64
N PRO A 726 -4.90 1.99 9.52
CA PRO A 726 -4.60 1.47 8.18
C PRO A 726 -3.21 1.93 7.74
N PHE A 727 -2.48 1.10 7.01
CA PHE A 727 -1.13 1.42 6.52
C PHE A 727 -1.17 1.80 5.03
N LEU A 728 -1.29 3.09 4.74
CA LEU A 728 -1.49 3.56 3.36
C LEU A 728 -0.23 3.42 2.50
N THR A 729 0.94 3.31 3.12
CA THR A 729 2.21 3.15 2.40
C THR A 729 2.19 1.87 1.58
N GLY A 730 1.70 0.77 2.15
CA GLY A 730 1.56 -0.49 1.42
C GLY A 730 0.49 -0.48 0.33
N MET A 731 -0.62 0.21 0.57
CA MET A 731 -1.64 0.46 -0.47
C MET A 731 -1.05 1.25 -1.64
N GLY A 732 -0.26 2.28 -1.34
CA GLY A 732 0.49 3.07 -2.31
C GLY A 732 1.45 2.24 -3.14
N GLY A 733 2.28 1.41 -2.47
CA GLY A 733 3.19 0.46 -3.11
C GLY A 733 2.47 -0.48 -4.07
N THR A 734 1.44 -1.19 -3.60
CA THR A 734 0.65 -2.10 -4.45
C THR A 734 0.03 -1.37 -5.65
N ASN A 735 -0.49 -0.16 -5.45
CA ASN A 735 -1.14 0.66 -6.48
C ASN A 735 -0.18 1.07 -7.63
N ARG A 736 1.13 0.88 -7.48
CA ARG A 736 2.14 1.13 -8.53
C ARG A 736 2.34 -0.06 -9.47
N VAL A 737 2.10 -1.30 -9.03
CA VAL A 737 2.59 -2.52 -9.70
C VAL A 737 2.04 -2.66 -11.13
N ALA A 738 0.76 -2.38 -11.36
CA ALA A 738 0.17 -2.48 -12.70
C ALA A 738 0.87 -1.53 -13.71
N ILE A 739 0.96 -0.24 -13.38
CA ILE A 739 1.53 0.77 -14.29
C ILE A 739 3.05 0.67 -14.40
N PHE A 740 3.77 0.62 -13.27
CA PHE A 740 5.22 0.64 -13.29
C PHE A 740 5.83 -0.74 -13.54
N GLY A 741 5.15 -1.82 -13.14
CA GLY A 741 5.57 -3.19 -13.38
C GLY A 741 5.06 -3.75 -14.70
N TYR A 742 3.76 -4.04 -14.82
CA TYR A 742 3.22 -4.78 -15.98
C TYR A 742 3.22 -4.00 -17.29
N LEU A 743 2.86 -2.70 -17.25
CA LEU A 743 3.06 -1.82 -18.41
C LEU A 743 4.54 -1.45 -18.59
N GLY A 744 5.33 -1.50 -17.51
CA GLY A 744 6.74 -1.13 -17.50
C GLY A 744 6.94 0.36 -17.75
N LEU A 745 6.04 1.22 -17.25
CA LEU A 745 6.11 2.67 -17.48
C LEU A 745 7.39 3.25 -16.85
N GLY A 746 8.31 3.73 -17.69
CA GLY A 746 9.46 4.53 -17.30
C GLY A 746 9.18 6.02 -17.47
N LEU A 747 9.38 6.81 -16.41
CA LEU A 747 9.19 8.27 -16.45
C LEU A 747 10.45 8.96 -16.98
N TYR A 748 10.58 9.05 -18.30
CA TYR A 748 11.65 9.79 -18.97
C TYR A 748 11.15 11.10 -19.55
N TYR A 749 12.00 12.12 -19.61
CA TYR A 749 11.60 13.43 -20.13
C TYR A 749 11.48 13.47 -21.66
N GLU A 750 12.37 12.79 -22.38
CA GLU A 750 12.44 12.89 -23.84
C GLU A 750 11.43 11.99 -24.55
N SER A 751 10.98 10.92 -23.89
CA SER A 751 10.05 9.93 -24.44
C SER A 751 9.20 9.28 -23.36
N LEU A 752 8.00 8.84 -23.76
CA LEU A 752 7.20 7.90 -22.99
C LEU A 752 7.87 6.52 -23.11
N ASP A 753 8.53 6.05 -22.06
CA ASP A 753 9.13 4.72 -22.05
C ASP A 753 8.14 3.71 -21.48
N ILE A 754 7.95 2.58 -22.16
CA ILE A 754 7.18 1.46 -21.66
C ILE A 754 7.94 0.16 -21.88
N ASP A 755 7.64 -0.87 -21.11
CA ASP A 755 8.34 -2.15 -21.23
C ASP A 755 7.40 -3.33 -20.95
N PRO A 756 6.28 -3.47 -21.70
CA PRO A 756 5.15 -4.27 -21.24
C PRO A 756 5.46 -5.77 -21.17
N SER A 757 5.06 -6.38 -20.07
CA SER A 757 5.12 -7.82 -19.82
C SER A 757 4.01 -8.21 -18.86
N LEU A 758 3.00 -8.90 -19.39
CA LEU A 758 1.87 -9.36 -18.60
C LEU A 758 2.12 -10.81 -18.14
N PRO A 759 2.12 -11.08 -16.82
CA PRO A 759 2.20 -12.45 -16.31
C PRO A 759 1.08 -13.33 -16.88
N PRO A 760 1.33 -14.62 -17.16
CA PRO A 760 0.34 -15.51 -17.79
C PRO A 760 -0.91 -15.76 -16.94
N GLN A 761 -0.86 -15.51 -15.63
CA GLN A 761 -2.01 -15.56 -14.72
C GLN A 761 -3.02 -14.44 -14.98
N ILE A 762 -2.58 -13.33 -15.60
CA ILE A 762 -3.41 -12.18 -15.93
C ILE A 762 -3.70 -12.22 -17.44
N GLU A 763 -4.92 -12.61 -17.81
CA GLU A 763 -5.30 -12.77 -19.22
C GLU A 763 -5.41 -11.42 -19.96
N TYR A 764 -5.90 -10.40 -19.25
CA TYR A 764 -6.15 -9.08 -19.78
C TYR A 764 -6.07 -8.03 -18.66
N LEU A 765 -5.55 -6.85 -18.98
CA LEU A 765 -5.47 -5.71 -18.07
C LEU A 765 -5.76 -4.42 -18.85
N ASP A 766 -6.80 -3.69 -18.44
CA ASP A 766 -7.05 -2.31 -18.84
C ASP A 766 -6.47 -1.40 -17.76
N TYR A 767 -5.47 -0.60 -18.12
CA TYR A 767 -4.79 0.25 -17.15
C TYR A 767 -5.59 1.52 -16.98
N ARG A 768 -5.53 2.07 -15.77
CA ARG A 768 -6.03 3.41 -15.48
C ARG A 768 -5.46 4.42 -16.47
N THR A 769 -6.24 5.44 -16.77
CA THR A 769 -5.79 6.61 -17.50
C THR A 769 -4.60 7.22 -16.78
N PHE A 770 -3.51 7.41 -17.50
CA PHE A 770 -2.32 8.06 -16.99
C PHE A 770 -1.88 9.21 -17.89
N TYR A 771 -1.05 10.11 -17.35
CA TYR A 771 -0.63 11.32 -18.04
C TYR A 771 0.87 11.28 -18.35
N TYR A 772 1.22 11.71 -19.55
CA TYR A 772 2.58 12.04 -19.96
C TYR A 772 2.59 13.44 -20.55
N MET A 773 3.43 14.32 -19.99
CA MET A 773 3.56 15.73 -20.39
C MET A 773 2.22 16.47 -20.44
N GLY A 774 1.30 16.08 -19.56
CA GLY A 774 -0.06 16.59 -19.41
C GLY A 774 -1.09 16.03 -20.40
N HIS A 775 -0.73 15.04 -21.23
CA HIS A 775 -1.64 14.37 -22.16
C HIS A 775 -2.07 13.01 -21.61
N GLY A 776 -3.38 12.80 -21.51
CA GLY A 776 -3.96 11.54 -21.03
C GLY A 776 -3.84 10.42 -22.05
N ILE A 777 -3.49 9.24 -21.55
CA ILE A 777 -3.22 8.02 -22.30
C ILE A 777 -3.97 6.87 -21.63
N ASN A 778 -4.62 6.03 -22.42
CA ASN A 778 -5.11 4.73 -22.00
C ASN A 778 -4.18 3.64 -22.58
N ALA A 779 -4.01 2.56 -21.80
CA ALA A 779 -3.32 1.37 -22.22
C ALA A 779 -4.20 0.14 -21.97
N THR A 780 -4.09 -0.88 -22.82
CA THR A 780 -4.67 -2.21 -22.57
C THR A 780 -3.65 -3.28 -22.95
N SER A 781 -3.51 -4.32 -22.14
CA SER A 781 -2.58 -5.43 -22.36
C SER A 781 -3.34 -6.75 -22.42
N ASN A 782 -2.92 -7.60 -23.35
CA ASN A 782 -3.20 -9.04 -23.31
C ASN A 782 -1.87 -9.82 -23.24
N SER A 783 -1.91 -11.14 -23.37
CA SER A 783 -0.72 -11.99 -23.30
C SER A 783 0.33 -11.76 -24.41
N THR A 784 0.01 -11.01 -25.46
CA THR A 784 0.87 -10.87 -26.65
C THR A 784 1.25 -9.44 -26.98
N HIS A 785 0.36 -8.48 -26.75
CA HIS A 785 0.56 -7.08 -27.14
C HIS A 785 -0.12 -6.13 -26.17
N THR A 786 0.40 -4.91 -26.11
CA THR A 786 -0.18 -3.74 -25.44
C THR A 786 -0.60 -2.72 -26.48
N THR A 787 -1.78 -2.14 -26.30
CA THR A 787 -2.31 -1.06 -27.13
C THR A 787 -2.34 0.23 -26.33
N LEU A 788 -1.65 1.26 -26.81
CA LEU A 788 -1.68 2.62 -26.28
C LEU A 788 -2.57 3.51 -27.15
N ALA A 789 -3.37 4.36 -26.52
CA ALA A 789 -4.19 5.35 -27.21
C ALA A 789 -4.13 6.71 -26.49
N ARG A 790 -3.95 7.79 -27.26
CA ARG A 790 -4.14 9.15 -26.75
C ARG A 790 -5.63 9.43 -26.58
N LEU A 791 -5.97 10.00 -25.43
CA LEU A 791 -7.34 10.34 -25.11
C LEU A 791 -7.73 11.74 -25.65
N PRO A 792 -9.04 12.02 -25.82
CA PRO A 792 -9.53 13.30 -26.33
C PRO A 792 -9.04 14.51 -25.51
N ARG A 793 -8.58 15.54 -26.23
CA ARG A 793 -7.95 16.73 -25.65
C ARG A 793 -8.87 17.53 -24.73
N ASP A 794 -10.15 17.60 -25.06
CA ASP A 794 -11.15 18.39 -24.34
C ASP A 794 -11.44 17.87 -22.93
N LYS A 795 -11.20 16.57 -22.68
CA LYS A 795 -11.43 15.95 -21.37
C LYS A 795 -10.13 15.54 -20.66
N TYR A 796 -9.12 15.06 -21.38
CA TYR A 796 -7.94 14.39 -20.79
C TYR A 796 -6.63 15.11 -21.06
N THR A 797 -6.63 16.43 -21.21
CA THR A 797 -5.41 17.23 -21.29
C THR A 797 -5.38 18.23 -20.16
N LEU A 798 -4.30 18.21 -19.38
CA LEU A 798 -4.11 19.13 -18.26
C LEU A 798 -3.87 20.56 -18.77
N PRO A 799 -4.24 21.59 -17.99
CA PRO A 799 -3.94 22.98 -18.35
C PRO A 799 -2.45 23.26 -18.54
N SER A 800 -1.58 22.55 -17.82
CA SER A 800 -0.12 22.64 -17.86
C SER A 800 0.52 21.82 -18.99
N ALA A 801 -0.28 21.13 -19.82
CA ALA A 801 0.26 20.17 -20.78
C ALA A 801 1.26 20.80 -21.76
N ASN A 802 2.33 20.07 -22.04
CA ASN A 802 3.35 20.51 -22.98
C ASN A 802 2.73 20.71 -24.37
N SER A 803 2.76 21.96 -24.84
CA SER A 803 2.07 22.36 -26.07
C SER A 803 2.65 21.73 -27.34
N THR A 804 3.89 21.22 -27.28
CA THR A 804 4.55 20.50 -28.38
C THR A 804 3.71 19.35 -28.89
N TYR A 805 3.12 18.57 -27.97
CA TYR A 805 2.35 17.38 -28.33
C TYR A 805 0.88 17.67 -28.68
N PHE A 806 0.46 18.93 -28.75
CA PHE A 806 -0.86 19.26 -29.32
C PHE A 806 -0.94 18.97 -30.81
N THR A 807 0.18 19.11 -31.52
CA THR A 807 0.23 18.92 -32.98
C THR A 807 1.18 17.80 -33.40
N LYS A 808 2.14 17.45 -32.55
CA LYS A 808 3.10 16.36 -32.78
C LYS A 808 2.70 15.08 -32.05
N PRO A 809 3.05 13.89 -32.59
CA PRO A 809 2.93 12.65 -31.85
C PRO A 809 3.89 12.63 -30.64
N ILE A 810 3.54 11.85 -29.61
CA ILE A 810 4.40 11.60 -28.46
C ILE A 810 5.42 10.52 -28.85
N PRO A 811 6.74 10.74 -28.69
CA PRO A 811 7.74 9.71 -28.89
C PRO A 811 7.61 8.64 -27.80
N VAL A 812 7.64 7.37 -28.23
CA VAL A 812 7.53 6.20 -27.35
C VAL A 812 8.76 5.32 -27.54
N THR A 813 9.46 5.02 -26.45
CA THR A 813 10.61 4.10 -26.41
C THR A 813 10.20 2.80 -25.70
N ILE A 814 10.94 1.71 -25.97
CA ILE A 814 10.62 0.40 -25.39
C ILE A 814 11.81 -0.15 -24.60
N GLY A 815 11.70 -0.15 -23.27
CA GLY A 815 12.69 -0.73 -22.39
C GLY A 815 14.05 -0.04 -22.48
N THR A 816 14.06 1.29 -22.29
CA THR A 816 15.30 2.08 -22.37
C THR A 816 16.33 1.62 -21.35
N ARG A 817 15.91 1.36 -20.09
CA ARG A 817 16.79 0.85 -19.02
C ARG A 817 17.37 -0.52 -19.35
N SER A 818 16.51 -1.43 -19.79
CA SER A 818 16.85 -2.81 -20.12
C SER A 818 17.58 -2.94 -21.48
N LYS A 819 17.82 -1.82 -22.18
CA LYS A 819 18.46 -1.73 -23.51
C LYS A 819 17.85 -2.69 -24.54
N ARG A 820 16.54 -2.97 -24.42
CA ARG A 820 15.88 -3.99 -25.23
C ARG A 820 15.56 -3.49 -26.62
N ASN A 821 15.12 -2.26 -26.77
CA ASN A 821 14.84 -1.68 -28.07
C ASN A 821 15.05 -0.16 -28.07
N ASN A 822 16.02 0.32 -28.86
CA ASN A 822 16.29 1.75 -29.03
C ASN A 822 15.47 2.39 -30.17
N ASP A 823 14.56 1.63 -30.82
CA ASP A 823 13.66 2.22 -31.80
C ASP A 823 12.66 3.17 -31.12
N THR A 824 12.44 4.32 -31.74
CA THR A 824 11.42 5.28 -31.30
C THR A 824 10.15 5.10 -32.13
N TYR A 825 9.05 4.79 -31.44
CA TYR A 825 7.70 4.76 -31.99
C TYR A 825 7.02 6.11 -31.74
N TYR A 826 5.87 6.33 -32.37
CA TYR A 826 5.15 7.60 -32.28
C TYR A 826 3.68 7.36 -31.99
N LEU A 827 3.22 7.85 -30.84
CA LEU A 827 1.83 7.79 -30.43
C LEU A 827 1.08 9.02 -30.98
N HIS A 828 0.30 8.79 -32.02
CA HIS A 828 -0.52 9.80 -32.68
C HIS A 828 -1.86 10.00 -31.95
N TYR A 829 -2.55 11.11 -32.25
CA TYR A 829 -3.85 11.43 -31.65
C TYR A 829 -5.04 10.73 -32.33
N ASP A 830 -4.85 10.22 -33.55
CA ASP A 830 -5.91 9.68 -34.42
C ASP A 830 -5.88 8.15 -34.55
N LYS A 831 -4.83 7.49 -34.05
CA LYS A 831 -4.68 6.04 -34.13
C LYS A 831 -3.93 5.49 -32.91
N PRO A 832 -4.32 4.30 -32.41
CA PRO A 832 -3.59 3.64 -31.34
C PRO A 832 -2.23 3.11 -31.83
N LEU A 833 -1.32 2.92 -30.90
CA LEU A 833 -0.02 2.27 -31.08
C LEU A 833 -0.07 0.88 -30.45
N ILE A 834 0.27 -0.17 -31.21
CA ILE A 834 0.28 -1.56 -30.73
C ILE A 834 1.74 -2.02 -30.65
N ILE A 835 2.14 -2.52 -29.48
CA ILE A 835 3.50 -2.93 -29.17
C ILE A 835 3.49 -4.39 -28.67
N PRO A 836 4.41 -5.25 -29.12
CA PRO A 836 4.52 -6.61 -28.60
C PRO A 836 4.99 -6.64 -27.15
N ASN A 837 4.40 -7.54 -26.36
CA ASN A 837 4.79 -7.75 -24.96
C ASN A 837 5.99 -8.68 -24.86
N ARG A 838 6.74 -8.60 -23.75
CA ARG A 838 7.72 -9.64 -23.44
C ARG A 838 7.01 -10.96 -23.18
N PRO A 839 7.46 -12.07 -23.80
CA PRO A 839 6.95 -13.39 -23.47
C PRO A 839 7.68 -14.00 -22.27
N MET A 840 7.90 -13.24 -21.18
CA MET A 840 8.70 -13.69 -20.02
C MET A 840 8.19 -15.00 -19.42
N GLY A 841 6.87 -15.12 -19.21
CA GLY A 841 6.25 -16.33 -18.70
C GLY A 841 6.38 -17.55 -19.60
N GLN A 842 6.68 -17.36 -20.90
CA GLN A 842 6.90 -18.44 -21.87
C GLN A 842 8.37 -18.84 -21.98
N THR A 843 9.29 -17.95 -21.59
CA THR A 843 10.73 -18.27 -21.50
C THR A 843 10.93 -19.15 -20.28
N LEU A 844 11.42 -20.38 -20.48
CA LEU A 844 11.66 -21.32 -19.39
C LEU A 844 13.01 -21.03 -18.72
N THR A 845 12.99 -20.85 -17.39
CA THR A 845 14.19 -20.75 -16.55
C THR A 845 14.99 -22.04 -16.62
N VAL A 846 14.31 -23.19 -16.57
CA VAL A 846 14.90 -24.52 -16.77
C VAL A 846 14.37 -25.14 -18.06
N ALA A 847 15.29 -25.47 -18.97
CA ALA A 847 14.95 -25.99 -20.28
C ALA A 847 14.09 -27.27 -20.19
N GLY A 848 12.90 -27.22 -20.80
CA GLY A 848 12.00 -28.37 -20.82
C GLY A 848 11.17 -28.57 -19.56
N ASN A 849 11.20 -27.64 -18.60
CA ASN A 849 10.25 -27.61 -17.50
C ASN A 849 8.81 -27.45 -18.02
N ILE A 850 7.92 -28.33 -17.59
CA ILE A 850 6.48 -28.30 -17.95
C ILE A 850 5.60 -27.66 -16.88
N LEU A 851 6.18 -27.27 -15.73
CA LEU A 851 5.43 -26.71 -14.60
C LEU A 851 5.40 -25.18 -14.56
N GLN A 852 6.42 -24.53 -15.13
CA GLN A 852 6.65 -23.10 -14.92
C GLN A 852 5.42 -22.26 -15.29
N CYS A 853 5.00 -21.40 -14.36
CA CYS A 853 3.84 -20.52 -14.50
C CYS A 853 2.54 -21.24 -14.88
N GLY A 854 2.44 -22.53 -14.53
CA GLY A 854 1.27 -23.36 -14.76
C GLY A 854 0.13 -23.08 -13.79
N ALA A 855 -1.01 -23.72 -14.04
CA ALA A 855 -2.20 -23.60 -13.20
C ALA A 855 -2.08 -24.46 -11.94
N LEU A 856 -2.25 -23.85 -10.77
CA LEU A 856 -2.27 -24.54 -9.49
C LEU A 856 -3.69 -24.79 -9.01
N LEU A 857 -3.90 -25.95 -8.40
CA LEU A 857 -5.08 -26.19 -7.59
C LEU A 857 -4.85 -25.70 -6.16
N SER A 858 -5.92 -25.28 -5.48
CA SER A 858 -5.86 -24.90 -4.06
C SER A 858 -5.23 -26.03 -3.24
N PRO A 859 -4.19 -25.75 -2.45
CA PRO A 859 -3.55 -26.76 -1.61
C PRO A 859 -4.54 -27.28 -0.55
N PRO A 860 -4.47 -28.57 -0.16
CA PRO A 860 -5.31 -29.14 0.89
C PRO A 860 -4.85 -28.74 2.31
N GLN A 861 -3.80 -27.93 2.43
CA GLN A 861 -3.23 -27.44 3.68
C GLN A 861 -3.08 -25.92 3.65
N ARG A 862 -2.91 -25.35 4.86
CA ARG A 862 -2.55 -23.94 5.06
C ARG A 862 -1.08 -23.66 4.76
N ASN A 863 -0.82 -22.42 4.35
CA ASN A 863 0.51 -21.89 4.12
C ASN A 863 0.88 -20.87 5.19
N ARG A 864 2.17 -20.57 5.32
CA ARG A 864 2.61 -19.39 6.07
C ARG A 864 2.17 -18.12 5.34
N PRO A 865 1.85 -17.03 6.05
CA PRO A 865 1.51 -15.77 5.41
C PRO A 865 2.60 -15.28 4.46
N GLY A 866 2.17 -14.84 3.28
CA GLY A 866 3.08 -14.39 2.22
C GLY A 866 4.03 -15.48 1.71
N GLN A 867 3.69 -16.77 1.81
CA GLN A 867 4.51 -17.88 1.28
C GLN A 867 3.67 -18.77 0.36
N PHE A 868 3.42 -18.30 -0.86
CA PHE A 868 2.41 -18.86 -1.76
C PHE A 868 2.90 -20.11 -2.51
N PRO A 869 2.02 -21.11 -2.76
CA PRO A 869 2.34 -22.27 -3.58
C PRO A 869 2.86 -21.94 -4.99
N LEU A 870 2.40 -20.83 -5.58
CA LEU A 870 2.84 -20.39 -6.90
C LEU A 870 4.35 -20.15 -6.98
N ALA A 871 4.95 -19.68 -5.88
CA ALA A 871 6.38 -19.44 -5.82
C ALA A 871 7.19 -20.69 -6.21
N ALA A 872 6.71 -21.89 -5.89
CA ALA A 872 7.41 -23.13 -6.24
C ALA A 872 7.47 -23.43 -7.74
N ILE A 873 6.76 -22.68 -8.59
CA ILE A 873 6.73 -22.90 -10.05
C ILE A 873 6.81 -21.59 -10.83
N ASP A 874 7.17 -20.47 -10.20
CA ASP A 874 7.16 -19.18 -10.88
C ASP A 874 8.42 -18.92 -11.72
N GLY A 875 9.40 -19.81 -11.65
CA GLY A 875 10.64 -19.73 -12.41
C GLY A 875 11.71 -18.88 -11.74
N ALA A 876 11.56 -18.52 -10.45
CA ALA A 876 12.54 -17.76 -9.68
C ALA A 876 12.99 -18.52 -8.44
N ALA A 877 14.29 -18.43 -8.13
CA ALA A 877 14.84 -19.04 -6.91
C ALA A 877 14.65 -18.14 -5.66
N SER A 878 14.27 -16.88 -5.89
CA SER A 878 14.18 -15.82 -4.89
C SER A 878 12.82 -15.77 -4.17
N THR A 879 11.77 -16.33 -4.77
CA THR A 879 10.47 -16.57 -4.12
C THR A 879 10.45 -17.97 -3.52
N LYS A 880 9.54 -18.24 -2.57
CA LYS A 880 9.39 -19.58 -1.98
C LYS A 880 8.00 -19.83 -1.40
N TRP A 881 7.53 -21.07 -1.56
CA TRP A 881 6.38 -21.61 -0.85
C TRP A 881 6.81 -22.17 0.51
N GLN A 882 5.98 -22.02 1.54
CA GLN A 882 6.16 -22.67 2.83
C GLN A 882 4.81 -23.07 3.45
N PRO A 883 4.54 -24.36 3.70
CA PRO A 883 3.36 -24.80 4.43
C PRO A 883 3.46 -24.46 5.92
N GLN A 884 2.30 -24.34 6.57
CA GLN A 884 2.23 -23.91 7.97
C GLN A 884 2.94 -24.87 8.95
N PHE A 885 2.86 -26.19 8.71
CA PHE A 885 3.31 -27.21 9.66
C PHE A 885 4.30 -28.23 9.07
N SER A 886 5.31 -28.63 9.85
CA SER A 886 6.30 -29.65 9.47
C SER A 886 5.87 -31.09 9.76
N ASN A 887 4.91 -31.30 10.66
CA ASN A 887 4.56 -32.62 11.18
C ASN A 887 3.65 -33.46 10.26
N MET A 888 3.15 -32.87 9.17
CA MET A 888 2.31 -33.52 8.18
C MET A 888 2.92 -33.41 6.78
N THR A 889 2.43 -34.24 5.85
CA THR A 889 2.80 -34.08 4.45
C THR A 889 1.91 -33.00 3.81
N SER A 890 2.53 -31.98 3.26
CA SER A 890 1.88 -30.87 2.55
C SER A 890 2.08 -31.04 1.05
N TYR A 891 1.05 -30.72 0.27
CA TYR A 891 1.03 -30.97 -1.18
C TYR A 891 0.82 -29.70 -2.00
N ILE A 892 1.57 -29.55 -3.08
CA ILE A 892 1.22 -28.69 -4.22
C ILE A 892 0.71 -29.57 -5.35
N THR A 893 -0.33 -29.12 -6.06
CA THR A 893 -0.85 -29.79 -7.26
C THR A 893 -0.90 -28.82 -8.45
N VAL A 894 -0.23 -29.18 -9.55
CA VAL A 894 -0.27 -28.47 -10.83
C VAL A 894 -1.21 -29.20 -11.78
N ASP A 895 -2.15 -28.49 -12.41
CA ASP A 895 -2.98 -28.99 -13.52
C ASP A 895 -2.24 -28.76 -14.85
N LEU A 896 -1.78 -29.85 -15.46
CA LEU A 896 -1.11 -29.86 -16.77
C LEU A 896 -2.10 -29.83 -17.95
N GLY A 897 -3.40 -29.84 -17.65
CA GLY A 897 -4.47 -29.88 -18.64
C GLY A 897 -4.83 -31.30 -19.09
N THR A 898 -5.94 -31.40 -19.82
CA THR A 898 -6.54 -32.68 -20.24
C THR A 898 -6.08 -33.18 -21.62
N SER A 899 -5.41 -32.32 -22.40
CA SER A 899 -5.14 -32.56 -23.83
C SER A 899 -3.73 -33.06 -24.13
N THR A 900 -2.78 -32.92 -23.21
CA THR A 900 -1.36 -33.24 -23.44
C THR A 900 -0.75 -33.95 -22.25
N ILE A 901 -0.18 -35.14 -22.47
CA ILE A 901 0.67 -35.85 -21.51
C ILE A 901 2.13 -35.70 -21.94
N TYR A 902 3.01 -35.49 -20.98
CA TYR A 902 4.42 -35.19 -21.24
C TYR A 902 5.31 -36.37 -20.84
N PRO A 903 6.31 -36.75 -21.66
CA PRO A 903 7.30 -37.75 -21.28
C PRO A 903 8.32 -37.11 -20.33
N VAL A 904 8.22 -37.34 -19.02
CA VAL A 904 9.13 -36.77 -18.01
C VAL A 904 10.35 -37.67 -17.83
N ALA A 905 11.55 -37.08 -17.89
CA ALA A 905 12.83 -37.78 -17.77
C ALA A 905 13.61 -37.39 -16.51
N ALA A 906 13.39 -36.20 -15.96
CA ALA A 906 14.06 -35.74 -14.74
C ALA A 906 13.18 -34.81 -13.90
N ILE A 907 13.53 -34.70 -12.62
CA ILE A 907 12.90 -33.83 -11.62
C ILE A 907 14.01 -32.99 -11.00
N MET A 908 13.81 -31.68 -10.90
CA MET A 908 14.73 -30.78 -10.20
C MET A 908 13.96 -29.96 -9.17
N LEU A 909 14.48 -29.91 -7.95
CA LEU A 909 13.85 -29.25 -6.81
C LEU A 909 14.87 -28.31 -6.17
N ASP A 910 14.45 -27.07 -5.90
CA ASP A 910 15.15 -26.12 -5.06
C ASP A 910 14.31 -25.86 -3.80
N TRP A 911 14.88 -26.20 -2.66
CA TRP A 911 14.28 -26.11 -1.34
C TRP A 911 14.61 -24.81 -0.61
N SER A 912 15.34 -23.86 -1.23
CA SER A 912 15.84 -22.67 -0.56
C SER A 912 16.67 -23.04 0.71
N SER A 913 16.49 -22.30 1.81
CA SER A 913 17.25 -22.46 3.05
C SER A 913 16.71 -23.53 3.99
N GLN A 914 15.47 -24.00 3.83
CA GLN A 914 14.82 -24.95 4.76
C GLN A 914 14.35 -26.23 4.05
N PRO A 915 15.24 -27.19 3.75
CA PRO A 915 14.86 -28.42 3.06
C PRO A 915 13.93 -29.33 3.88
N PRO A 916 12.98 -30.05 3.24
CA PRO A 916 12.15 -31.04 3.93
C PRO A 916 12.98 -32.25 4.35
N SER A 917 12.45 -33.09 5.24
CA SER A 917 13.09 -34.38 5.53
C SER A 917 12.77 -35.41 4.44
N HIS A 918 11.56 -35.35 3.89
CA HIS A 918 11.08 -36.28 2.88
C HIS A 918 10.31 -35.56 1.78
N PHE A 919 10.44 -36.02 0.54
CA PHE A 919 9.65 -35.54 -0.60
C PHE A 919 9.06 -36.71 -1.39
N SER A 920 7.98 -36.43 -2.13
CA SER A 920 7.38 -37.34 -3.09
C SER A 920 6.81 -36.56 -4.26
N VAL A 921 7.05 -37.05 -5.48
CA VAL A 921 6.44 -36.56 -6.72
C VAL A 921 5.56 -37.65 -7.28
N SER A 922 4.31 -37.31 -7.58
CA SER A 922 3.33 -38.25 -8.12
C SER A 922 2.50 -37.65 -9.25
N PHE A 923 1.99 -38.51 -10.12
CA PHE A 923 1.05 -38.15 -11.19
C PHE A 923 -0.30 -38.81 -10.99
N SER A 924 -1.37 -38.12 -11.35
CA SER A 924 -2.72 -38.67 -11.36
C SER A 924 -3.56 -38.08 -12.48
N ASN A 925 -4.73 -38.68 -12.75
CA ASN A 925 -5.69 -38.14 -13.71
C ASN A 925 -6.93 -37.54 -13.04
N ASN A 926 -7.34 -38.09 -11.90
CA ASN A 926 -8.53 -37.67 -11.18
C ASN A 926 -8.31 -37.51 -9.67
N SER A 927 -7.46 -38.32 -9.06
CA SER A 927 -7.25 -38.29 -7.61
C SER A 927 -6.45 -37.07 -7.14
N LEU A 928 -6.97 -36.34 -6.15
CA LEU A 928 -6.28 -35.20 -5.53
C LEU A 928 -5.77 -35.57 -4.12
N PRO A 929 -4.66 -34.96 -3.65
CA PRO A 929 -4.16 -35.18 -2.30
C PRO A 929 -5.09 -34.55 -1.24
N PRO A 930 -5.14 -35.09 0.00
CA PRO A 930 -4.43 -36.29 0.46
C PRO A 930 -5.02 -37.57 -0.17
N PHE A 931 -4.15 -38.42 -0.72
CA PHE A 931 -4.60 -39.57 -1.50
C PHE A 931 -5.22 -40.65 -0.63
N SER A 932 -6.36 -41.19 -1.07
CA SER A 932 -6.93 -42.40 -0.48
C SER A 932 -6.00 -43.59 -0.71
N PRO A 933 -5.84 -44.51 0.27
CA PRO A 933 -5.13 -45.78 0.06
C PRO A 933 -5.69 -46.63 -1.09
N SER A 934 -6.93 -46.37 -1.52
CA SER A 934 -7.59 -47.06 -2.64
C SER A 934 -7.45 -46.34 -3.99
N ALA A 935 -6.78 -45.19 -4.06
CA ALA A 935 -6.61 -44.43 -5.30
C ALA A 935 -5.68 -45.19 -6.26
N LYS A 936 -6.24 -45.73 -7.34
CA LYS A 936 -5.51 -46.57 -8.31
C LYS A 936 -4.83 -45.78 -9.43
N ASP A 937 -5.19 -44.52 -9.62
CA ASP A 937 -4.66 -43.67 -10.68
C ASP A 937 -3.47 -42.81 -10.24
N VAL A 938 -3.07 -42.87 -8.97
CA VAL A 938 -1.90 -42.16 -8.44
C VAL A 938 -0.64 -43.00 -8.66
N ARG A 939 0.27 -42.50 -9.49
CA ARG A 939 1.60 -43.10 -9.73
C ARG A 939 2.66 -42.26 -9.02
N ILE A 940 3.32 -42.82 -8.00
CA ILE A 940 4.51 -42.20 -7.41
C ILE A 940 5.67 -42.38 -8.38
N VAL A 941 6.31 -41.27 -8.75
CA VAL A 941 7.37 -41.20 -9.77
C VAL A 941 8.74 -41.14 -9.12
N ALA A 942 8.86 -40.37 -8.04
CA ALA A 942 10.04 -40.30 -7.20
C ALA A 942 9.62 -40.03 -5.76
N ALA A 943 10.31 -40.63 -4.80
CA ALA A 943 10.14 -40.32 -3.39
C ALA A 943 11.42 -40.69 -2.63
N GLY A 944 11.73 -39.97 -1.56
CA GLY A 944 12.93 -40.25 -0.77
C GLY A 944 13.20 -39.24 0.32
N GLU A 945 14.19 -39.57 1.15
CA GLU A 945 14.77 -38.64 2.10
C GLU A 945 15.58 -37.57 1.38
N VAL A 946 15.54 -36.34 1.87
CA VAL A 946 16.32 -35.23 1.32
C VAL A 946 17.60 -35.05 2.14
N SER A 947 18.72 -34.87 1.43
CA SER A 947 19.99 -34.45 2.02
C SER A 947 20.20 -32.95 1.84
N ILE A 948 20.79 -32.30 2.84
CA ILE A 948 21.20 -30.89 2.75
C ILE A 948 22.38 -30.79 1.76
N SER A 949 22.15 -30.27 0.56
CA SER A 949 23.17 -30.15 -0.50
C SER A 949 24.07 -28.92 -0.31
N ALA A 950 23.57 -27.91 0.40
CA ALA A 950 24.30 -26.70 0.76
C ALA A 950 24.33 -26.60 2.30
N PRO A 951 25.14 -27.44 2.98
CA PRO A 951 25.20 -27.44 4.43
C PRO A 951 25.63 -26.07 4.96
N TRP A 952 25.00 -25.63 6.05
CA TRP A 952 25.41 -24.41 6.72
C TRP A 952 26.84 -24.55 7.20
N ASP A 953 27.66 -23.57 6.84
CA ASP A 953 29.04 -23.46 7.26
C ASP A 953 29.23 -22.09 7.93
N PRO A 954 29.62 -22.04 9.22
CA PRO A 954 29.76 -20.79 9.96
C PRO A 954 30.76 -19.83 9.33
N VAL A 955 31.77 -20.32 8.60
CA VAL A 955 32.78 -19.47 7.98
C VAL A 955 32.22 -18.81 6.73
N SER A 956 31.67 -19.60 5.79
CA SER A 956 31.08 -19.07 4.57
C SER A 956 29.70 -18.40 4.75
N ALA A 957 29.10 -18.46 5.95
CA ALA A 957 27.89 -17.71 6.29
C ALA A 957 28.13 -16.20 6.35
N TYR A 958 29.36 -15.76 6.63
CA TYR A 958 29.75 -14.35 6.61
C TYR A 958 30.22 -13.89 5.22
N GLU A 959 30.37 -14.81 4.26
CA GLU A 959 30.77 -14.46 2.90
C GLU A 959 29.55 -14.04 2.07
N ILE A 960 29.68 -12.91 1.39
CA ILE A 960 28.70 -12.50 0.37
C ILE A 960 28.97 -13.36 -0.86
N LYS A 961 27.99 -14.17 -1.23
CA LYS A 961 28.03 -15.07 -2.39
C LYS A 961 26.72 -15.01 -3.15
N THR A 962 26.75 -15.42 -4.40
CA THR A 962 25.54 -15.63 -5.19
C THR A 962 24.61 -16.60 -4.45
N TYR A 963 23.32 -16.29 -4.47
CA TYR A 963 22.32 -17.09 -3.78
C TYR A 963 22.20 -18.49 -4.41
N VAL A 964 22.35 -19.52 -3.58
CA VAL A 964 22.21 -20.93 -3.96
C VAL A 964 21.40 -21.63 -2.87
N GLY A 965 20.24 -22.18 -3.25
CA GLY A 965 19.39 -22.96 -2.36
C GLY A 965 19.83 -24.42 -2.24
N ASN A 966 19.20 -25.15 -1.30
CA ASN A 966 19.38 -26.60 -1.19
C ASN A 966 18.63 -27.30 -2.33
N GLN A 967 19.26 -28.22 -3.05
CA GLN A 967 18.70 -28.80 -4.26
C GLN A 967 18.64 -30.32 -4.20
N THR A 968 17.68 -30.89 -4.92
CA THR A 968 17.56 -32.32 -5.16
C THR A 968 17.22 -32.56 -6.62
N ASN A 969 18.11 -33.24 -7.32
CA ASN A 969 17.94 -33.60 -8.73
C ASN A 969 17.78 -35.11 -8.85
N VAL A 970 16.72 -35.55 -9.53
CA VAL A 970 16.40 -36.95 -9.75
C VAL A 970 16.30 -37.21 -11.25
N THR A 971 17.22 -38.03 -11.78
CA THR A 971 17.09 -38.60 -13.13
C THR A 971 16.27 -39.88 -13.01
N LEU A 972 15.22 -40.02 -13.82
CA LEU A 972 14.37 -41.21 -13.79
C LEU A 972 15.01 -42.35 -14.58
N ASP A 973 14.96 -43.58 -14.06
CA ASP A 973 15.51 -44.77 -14.72
C ASP A 973 14.83 -45.06 -16.07
N GLU A 974 13.56 -44.68 -16.19
CA GLU A 974 12.77 -44.71 -17.41
C GLU A 974 11.93 -43.43 -17.53
N VAL A 975 11.58 -43.08 -18.76
CA VAL A 975 10.69 -41.95 -19.03
C VAL A 975 9.30 -42.27 -18.50
N VAL A 976 8.77 -41.37 -17.68
CA VAL A 976 7.44 -41.50 -17.08
C VAL A 976 6.50 -40.48 -17.69
N TRP A 977 5.42 -40.96 -18.30
CA TRP A 977 4.37 -40.10 -18.84
C TRP A 977 3.60 -39.42 -17.70
N SER A 978 3.41 -38.11 -17.81
CA SER A 978 2.60 -37.33 -16.89
C SER A 978 1.12 -37.75 -16.95
N GLY A 979 0.41 -37.54 -15.84
CA GLY A 979 -1.05 -37.50 -15.84
C GLY A 979 -1.55 -36.09 -16.15
N ARG A 980 -2.85 -35.85 -15.92
CA ARG A 980 -3.41 -34.49 -15.87
C ARG A 980 -2.80 -33.68 -14.73
N TYR A 981 -2.63 -34.30 -13.57
CA TYR A 981 -2.12 -33.63 -12.38
C TYR A 981 -0.72 -34.10 -12.04
N ALA A 982 0.13 -33.15 -11.69
CA ALA A 982 1.38 -33.40 -11.00
C ALA A 982 1.27 -32.93 -9.56
N HIS A 983 1.78 -33.74 -8.63
CA HIS A 983 1.75 -33.44 -7.20
C HIS A 983 3.15 -33.51 -6.60
N LEU A 984 3.51 -32.50 -5.83
CA LEU A 984 4.69 -32.49 -4.95
C LEU A 984 4.22 -32.56 -3.50
N GLY A 985 4.54 -33.64 -2.81
CA GLY A 985 4.33 -33.79 -1.37
C GLY A 985 5.64 -33.63 -0.60
N ILE A 986 5.69 -32.74 0.39
CA ILE A 986 6.85 -32.53 1.27
C ILE A 986 6.47 -32.75 2.73
N LYS A 987 7.40 -33.25 3.54
CA LYS A 987 7.22 -33.46 5.00
C LYS A 987 8.49 -33.11 5.76
N GLY A 988 8.33 -32.59 6.97
CA GLY A 988 9.44 -32.25 7.87
C GLY A 988 10.10 -30.93 7.51
N ASN A 989 11.15 -30.60 8.26
CA ASN A 989 12.00 -29.44 8.06
C ASN A 989 13.37 -29.76 8.68
N LEU A 990 14.43 -29.79 7.88
CA LEU A 990 15.79 -30.15 8.30
C LEU A 990 16.61 -28.96 8.79
N TYR A 991 16.07 -27.74 8.77
CA TYR A 991 16.79 -26.52 9.16
C TYR A 991 17.21 -26.53 10.64
N ALA A 992 16.31 -26.96 11.54
CA ALA A 992 16.59 -27.04 12.97
C ALA A 992 15.71 -28.11 13.65
N GLU A 993 16.26 -28.80 14.65
CA GLU A 993 15.53 -29.79 15.44
C GLU A 993 14.33 -29.13 16.16
N GLY A 994 13.14 -29.72 16.04
CA GLY A 994 11.93 -29.21 16.70
C GLY A 994 11.22 -28.04 16.00
N ARG A 995 11.66 -27.61 14.80
CA ARG A 995 10.95 -26.61 13.98
C ARG A 995 9.51 -27.06 13.71
N LYS A 996 8.53 -26.22 14.08
CA LYS A 996 7.10 -26.49 13.84
C LYS A 996 6.63 -26.15 12.43
N GLN A 997 7.33 -25.24 11.75
CA GLN A 997 6.96 -24.73 10.43
C GLN A 997 7.44 -25.67 9.33
N GLY A 998 6.65 -25.78 8.25
CA GLY A 998 6.98 -26.60 7.09
C GLY A 998 8.29 -26.19 6.40
N ALA A 999 8.81 -27.07 5.55
CA ALA A 999 9.96 -26.79 4.71
C ALA A 999 9.63 -25.84 3.56
N THR A 1000 10.64 -25.20 2.99
CA THR A 1000 10.50 -24.29 1.86
C THR A 1000 10.66 -24.99 0.51
N VAL A 1001 9.99 -24.48 -0.51
CA VAL A 1001 10.21 -24.86 -1.92
C VAL A 1001 10.31 -23.57 -2.72
N ALA A 1002 11.50 -23.27 -3.23
CA ALA A 1002 11.71 -22.17 -4.16
C ALA A 1002 11.32 -22.59 -5.57
N GLU A 1003 11.74 -23.78 -6.03
CA GLU A 1003 11.47 -24.21 -7.40
C GLU A 1003 11.18 -25.71 -7.49
N TRP A 1004 10.23 -26.07 -8.34
CA TRP A 1004 9.87 -27.44 -8.68
C TRP A 1004 9.73 -27.55 -10.21
N ASN A 1005 10.63 -28.34 -10.79
CA ASN A 1005 10.77 -28.49 -12.23
C ASN A 1005 10.58 -29.96 -12.63
N LEU A 1006 9.77 -30.21 -13.67
CA LEU A 1006 9.64 -31.51 -14.32
C LEU A 1006 10.13 -31.41 -15.77
N ILE A 1007 11.19 -32.14 -16.08
CA ILE A 1007 11.92 -32.00 -17.35
C ILE A 1007 11.49 -33.08 -18.33
N ARG A 1008 11.06 -32.67 -19.52
CA ARG A 1008 10.66 -33.59 -20.59
C ARG A 1008 11.83 -34.25 -21.34
N GLU A 1009 11.60 -35.45 -21.88
CA GLU A 1009 12.53 -36.18 -22.75
C GLU A 1009 12.88 -35.41 -24.05
N GLY A 1010 14.12 -35.55 -24.54
CA GLY A 1010 14.54 -35.07 -25.87
C GLY A 1010 15.18 -33.68 -25.93
N ARG A 1011 15.55 -33.08 -24.80
CA ARG A 1011 16.40 -31.89 -24.74
C ARG A 1011 17.61 -32.14 -23.83
N ASP A 1012 18.74 -31.53 -24.20
CA ASP A 1012 20.04 -31.72 -23.57
C ASP A 1012 19.94 -31.49 -22.06
N LEU A 1013 20.36 -32.49 -21.26
CA LEU A 1013 20.44 -32.41 -19.78
C LEU A 1013 21.64 -31.57 -19.33
N SER A 1014 22.34 -30.90 -20.26
CA SER A 1014 23.42 -29.99 -19.96
C SER A 1014 22.86 -28.78 -19.18
N LEU A 1015 23.31 -28.67 -17.93
CA LEU A 1015 23.07 -27.55 -17.03
C LEU A 1015 23.35 -26.23 -17.75
N ARG A 1016 22.29 -25.60 -18.24
CA ARG A 1016 22.24 -24.16 -18.42
C ARG A 1016 20.92 -23.68 -17.83
N ARG A 1017 20.94 -23.38 -16.51
CA ARG A 1017 20.35 -22.10 -16.07
C ARG A 1017 20.84 -21.09 -17.10
N VAL A 1018 19.98 -20.27 -17.70
CA VAL A 1018 20.43 -19.29 -18.71
C VAL A 1018 21.71 -18.63 -18.19
N GLU A 1019 22.87 -19.07 -18.69
CA GLU A 1019 24.16 -18.55 -18.29
C GLU A 1019 24.21 -17.20 -18.99
N THR A 1020 23.80 -16.18 -18.25
CA THR A 1020 24.12 -14.79 -18.54
C THR A 1020 25.59 -14.74 -18.83
N SER A 1021 25.97 -14.29 -20.02
CA SER A 1021 27.37 -14.18 -20.42
C SER A 1021 28.16 -13.43 -19.34
N SER A 1022 28.96 -14.14 -18.56
CA SER A 1022 29.95 -13.59 -17.63
C SER A 1022 31.16 -13.04 -18.38
N ALA A 1023 30.97 -12.53 -19.60
CA ALA A 1023 31.98 -11.76 -20.29
C ALA A 1023 31.96 -10.36 -19.68
N ALA A 1024 32.68 -10.19 -18.56
CA ALA A 1024 33.21 -8.89 -18.19
C ALA A 1024 33.80 -8.25 -19.46
N PRO A 1025 33.41 -7.03 -19.86
CA PRO A 1025 34.11 -6.35 -20.93
C PRO A 1025 35.54 -6.15 -20.43
N ARG A 1026 36.49 -6.89 -20.99
CA ARG A 1026 37.92 -6.59 -20.85
C ARG A 1026 38.09 -5.10 -21.13
N ALA A 1027 38.63 -4.40 -20.14
CA ALA A 1027 39.04 -3.01 -20.15
C ALA A 1027 39.25 -2.45 -21.56
N LEU A 1028 38.28 -1.67 -22.04
CA LEU A 1028 38.51 -0.72 -23.12
C LEU A 1028 39.42 0.36 -22.56
N ARG A 1029 40.73 0.21 -22.82
CA ARG A 1029 41.71 1.27 -22.66
C ARG A 1029 41.19 2.50 -23.42
N PHE A 1030 40.95 3.57 -22.68
CA PHE A 1030 40.82 4.92 -23.22
C PHE A 1030 41.98 5.19 -24.18
N VAL A 1031 41.67 5.37 -25.46
CA VAL A 1031 42.61 5.91 -26.44
C VAL A 1031 42.62 7.42 -26.23
N PHE A 1032 43.61 7.88 -25.46
CA PHE A 1032 44.01 9.29 -25.46
C PHE A 1032 44.50 9.66 -26.86
N PHE A 1033 43.86 10.66 -27.47
CA PHE A 1033 44.45 11.41 -28.56
C PHE A 1033 45.63 12.22 -28.01
N GLN A 1034 46.86 11.86 -28.39
CA GLN A 1034 47.99 12.78 -28.26
C GLN A 1034 48.95 12.68 -29.45
N ALA A 1035 49.23 13.88 -29.98
CA ALA A 1035 50.48 14.37 -30.55
C ALA A 1035 50.73 14.30 -32.06
N SER A 1036 50.90 15.50 -32.64
CA SER A 1036 51.93 15.83 -33.63
C SER A 1036 52.66 17.09 -33.12
N GLN A 1037 53.82 16.94 -32.45
CA GLN A 1037 55.21 17.05 -32.99
C GLN A 1037 55.67 18.52 -33.22
N LEU A 1038 56.51 19.08 -32.32
CA LEU A 1038 58.02 19.14 -32.35
C LEU A 1038 58.56 20.39 -33.09
N PRO A 1039 59.85 20.80 -32.98
CA PRO A 1039 60.87 20.56 -31.94
C PRO A 1039 61.67 21.82 -31.51
N GLN A 1040 62.16 21.86 -30.27
CA GLN A 1040 63.59 21.85 -29.88
C GLN A 1040 63.74 21.84 -28.36
#